data_AF-A0A1M3EF54-F1
#
_entry.id   AF-A0A1M3EF54-F1
#
_cell.length_a   1.000
_cell.length_b   1.000
_cell.length_c   1.000
_cell.angle_alpha   90.00
_cell.angle_beta   90.00
_cell.angle_gamma   90.00
#
_symmetry.space_group_name_H-M   'P 1'
#
loop_
_entity.id
_entity.type
_entity.pdbx_description
1 polymer ?
#
loop_
_entity_poly.entity_id
_entity_poly.type
_entity_poly.pdbx_seq_one_letter_code
_entity_poly.pdbx_strand_id
1 'polypeptide(L)'
;MARYDTFPWQYPEPGDRERLSGNLLVPKGVERKVVVPVLRAAVDLALGWVGVDLTWSTSVFVAGEGAPSQASSFRRRLDWDFVSGRPGSPTWISLKGVCTQLAADPLHPGHRVVNIDAHFPEWSEFYGRDLGRMLVSVSVQRWALYGSGTQLPRFTPALDRWMVDGADRLGAAGGFALLDAGPAFVGESPWERRTYAKAEAASQVWGYGWGTLLGPEQLDRIGGAGSITALPGARVQELSGGRLWLTLGDDPSAVRDHVMFALHEALLPALPSRRVLGSAHPSALHRPPPLDPASAAAVRARWSEQQARLTRAGRTDGTLGPVGFTLGLLDVLLPMADDVREDTFRVRGLVEMHAAALLDRLPDGVLDARRAGCPSLRRALQAVVDHPGQLSLSGVVVGPGREDEDLVLDKVVLRQHLRMSGRPDWADETYALLVELGVDDATEAPVIAAPTGERGWVFVFRPPETVRDLLAEPHPFEGMLTEADVPRTPTTFAELRHDWQRVAEAARTSSRATGMHGPVGLMLDVLNALAPTARDLAHDSFVVDGLTGPEASRVLDTLPSGMLDAHDGDGPTLRRALEAAAAHPGGVRLSGLAIGPGREDERLLVDTVAVAEDDVLRRLGPRQAKDAYARLVAIGVDDAARPPDRASRSRDRTTWTFWWD
;
A
#
# COMPACT_ATOMS: atom_id res chain seq x y z
N MET A 1 -4.05 -35.24 1.94
CA MET A 1 -3.81 -34.10 2.84
C MET A 1 -3.47 -32.88 2.00
N ALA A 2 -4.48 -32.10 1.61
CA ALA A 2 -4.28 -30.82 0.93
C ALA A 2 -3.96 -29.77 2.02
N ARG A 3 -2.78 -29.15 1.96
CA ARG A 3 -2.38 -28.09 2.91
C ARG A 3 -2.80 -26.74 2.31
N TYR A 4 -3.56 -25.97 3.09
CA TYR A 4 -4.12 -24.68 2.73
C TYR A 4 -3.01 -23.60 2.67
N ASP A 5 -2.98 -22.85 1.56
CA ASP A 5 -2.08 -21.71 1.33
C ASP A 5 -2.40 -20.51 2.26
N THR A 6 -1.34 -19.97 2.86
CA THR A 6 -1.16 -18.69 3.60
C THR A 6 -2.22 -18.33 4.65
N PHE A 7 -1.85 -18.55 5.92
CA PHE A 7 -2.58 -18.09 7.09
C PHE A 7 -2.56 -16.55 7.23
N PRO A 8 -3.51 -15.96 7.97
CA PRO A 8 -3.66 -14.52 8.08
C PRO A 8 -2.68 -13.77 8.97
N TRP A 9 -1.80 -14.46 9.66
CA TRP A 9 -0.81 -13.89 10.57
C TRP A 9 0.56 -13.56 9.89
N GLN A 10 0.59 -13.31 8.57
CA GLN A 10 1.80 -13.02 7.77
C GLN A 10 1.57 -11.77 6.90
N TYR A 11 2.49 -10.82 6.70
CA TYR A 11 3.70 -10.36 7.41
C TYR A 11 3.41 -8.89 7.76
N PRO A 12 3.90 -8.34 8.90
CA PRO A 12 3.86 -6.90 9.11
C PRO A 12 4.51 -6.19 7.92
N GLU A 13 3.82 -5.23 7.32
CA GLU A 13 4.43 -4.31 6.35
C GLU A 13 5.45 -3.41 7.08
N PRO A 14 6.49 -2.89 6.40
CA PRO A 14 7.37 -1.89 6.98
C PRO A 14 6.56 -0.74 7.60
N GLY A 15 6.74 -0.52 8.91
CA GLY A 15 6.00 0.49 9.69
C GLY A 15 4.77 -0.03 10.43
N ASP A 16 4.35 -1.28 10.22
CA ASP A 16 3.32 -1.92 11.05
C ASP A 16 3.76 -2.01 12.51
N ARG A 17 2.85 -1.68 13.41
CA ARG A 17 3.08 -1.78 14.86
C ARG A 17 2.06 -2.70 15.48
N GLU A 18 2.51 -3.46 16.47
CA GLU A 18 1.61 -4.27 17.27
C GLU A 18 0.57 -3.37 17.97
N ARG A 19 -0.68 -3.81 17.98
CA ARG A 19 -1.79 -3.13 18.65
C ARG A 19 -2.73 -4.14 19.27
N LEU A 20 -3.23 -3.79 20.45
CA LEU A 20 -4.29 -4.53 21.12
C LEU A 20 -5.63 -3.94 20.68
N SER A 21 -6.48 -4.76 20.08
CA SER A 21 -7.79 -4.34 19.57
C SER A 21 -8.92 -5.17 20.19
N GLY A 22 -10.06 -4.53 20.40
CA GLY A 22 -11.34 -5.17 20.76
C GLY A 22 -12.45 -4.65 19.85
N ASN A 23 -13.23 -5.55 19.27
CA ASN A 23 -14.23 -5.23 18.27
C ASN A 23 -15.54 -5.96 18.54
N LEU A 24 -16.66 -5.23 18.51
CA LEU A 24 -18.02 -5.74 18.74
C LEU A 24 -18.87 -5.56 17.48
N LEU A 25 -19.45 -6.66 17.00
CA LEU A 25 -20.35 -6.67 15.85
C LEU A 25 -21.81 -6.78 16.31
N VAL A 26 -22.60 -5.80 15.91
CA VAL A 26 -24.02 -5.73 16.26
C VAL A 26 -24.87 -5.94 14.99
N PRO A 27 -25.79 -6.92 14.98
CA PRO A 27 -26.57 -7.27 13.79
C PRO A 27 -27.38 -6.13 13.19
N LYS A 28 -27.83 -5.18 14.02
CA LYS A 28 -28.74 -4.11 13.65
C LYS A 28 -28.24 -2.77 14.16
N GLY A 29 -28.75 -1.69 13.58
CA GLY A 29 -28.49 -0.34 14.07
C GLY A 29 -28.97 -0.20 15.52
N VAL A 30 -28.12 0.39 16.35
CA VAL A 30 -28.45 0.74 17.73
C VAL A 30 -28.49 2.26 17.84
N GLU A 31 -29.44 2.78 18.62
CA GLU A 31 -29.55 4.22 18.84
C GLU A 31 -28.27 4.79 19.44
N ARG A 32 -27.84 5.95 18.92
CA ARG A 32 -26.62 6.64 19.36
C ARG A 32 -26.50 6.75 20.89
N LYS A 33 -27.59 7.02 21.60
CA LYS A 33 -27.62 7.16 23.07
C LYS A 33 -27.18 5.90 23.83
N VAL A 34 -27.32 4.73 23.22
CA VAL A 34 -26.87 3.44 23.79
C VAL A 34 -25.40 3.17 23.45
N VAL A 35 -24.94 3.66 22.30
CA VAL A 35 -23.56 3.52 21.81
C VAL A 35 -22.58 4.39 22.60
N VAL A 36 -22.96 5.64 22.89
CA VAL A 36 -22.08 6.63 23.54
C VAL A 36 -21.52 6.14 24.88
N PRO A 37 -22.30 5.51 25.80
CA PRO A 37 -21.74 4.93 27.02
C PRO A 37 -20.67 3.85 26.78
N VAL A 38 -20.77 3.07 25.70
CA VAL A 38 -19.77 2.04 25.35
C VAL A 38 -18.49 2.69 24.82
N LEU A 39 -18.61 3.76 24.03
CA LEU A 39 -17.47 4.56 23.56
C LEU A 39 -16.77 5.29 24.72
N ARG A 40 -17.52 5.82 25.70
CA ARG A 40 -16.94 6.41 26.92
C ARG A 40 -16.12 5.38 27.69
N ALA A 41 -16.66 4.19 27.89
CA ALA A 41 -15.94 3.11 28.55
C ALA A 41 -14.68 2.69 27.77
N ALA A 42 -14.71 2.73 26.43
CA ALA A 42 -13.52 2.49 25.60
C ALA A 42 -12.46 3.58 25.76
N VAL A 43 -12.86 4.85 25.90
CA VAL A 43 -11.93 5.96 26.17
C VAL A 43 -11.31 5.79 27.55
N ASP A 44 -12.11 5.49 28.58
CA ASP A 44 -11.62 5.27 29.94
C ASP A 44 -10.64 4.08 29.99
N LEU A 45 -10.93 3.02 29.23
CA LEU A 45 -10.05 1.87 29.03
C LEU A 45 -8.70 2.30 28.46
N ALA A 46 -8.71 3.03 27.33
CA ALA A 46 -7.51 3.48 26.66
C ALA A 46 -6.68 4.46 27.53
N LEU A 47 -7.32 5.39 28.24
CA LEU A 47 -6.65 6.30 29.18
C LEU A 47 -6.01 5.55 30.35
N GLY A 48 -6.62 4.45 30.81
CA GLY A 48 -6.03 3.60 31.85
C GLY A 48 -4.85 2.74 31.37
N TRP A 49 -4.68 2.62 30.06
CA TRP A 49 -3.67 1.76 29.44
C TRP A 49 -2.44 2.51 28.94
N VAL A 50 -2.66 3.70 28.39
CA VAL A 50 -1.63 4.46 27.67
C VAL A 50 -0.69 5.16 28.66
N GLY A 51 0.62 4.96 28.46
CA GLY A 51 1.70 5.55 29.24
C GLY A 51 2.35 6.79 28.59
N VAL A 52 1.75 7.34 27.54
CA VAL A 52 2.17 8.58 26.87
C VAL A 52 1.06 9.63 26.91
N ASP A 53 1.44 10.90 26.80
CA ASP A 53 0.45 11.97 26.73
C ASP A 53 -0.32 11.92 25.40
N LEU A 54 -1.64 12.08 25.50
CA LEU A 54 -2.55 12.04 24.35
C LEU A 54 -3.24 13.38 24.11
N THR A 55 -3.21 13.82 22.86
CA THR A 55 -4.15 14.82 22.35
C THR A 55 -5.30 14.10 21.65
N TRP A 56 -6.54 14.46 21.98
CA TRP A 56 -7.71 13.81 21.42
C TRP A 56 -8.32 14.59 20.26
N SER A 57 -8.95 13.87 19.34
CA SER A 57 -9.88 14.43 18.37
C SER A 57 -11.14 13.58 18.27
N THR A 58 -12.24 14.23 17.89
CA THR A 58 -13.56 13.63 17.74
C THR A 58 -14.11 13.96 16.37
N SER A 59 -14.50 12.93 15.63
CA SER A 59 -15.23 13.04 14.36
C SER A 59 -16.60 12.39 14.48
N VAL A 60 -17.62 13.03 13.91
CA VAL A 60 -18.97 12.48 13.79
C VAL A 60 -19.47 12.75 12.39
N PHE A 61 -19.84 11.70 11.69
CA PHE A 61 -20.39 11.71 10.34
C PHE A 61 -21.86 11.30 10.42
N VAL A 62 -22.72 11.99 9.67
CA VAL A 62 -24.16 11.74 9.65
C VAL A 62 -24.65 11.52 8.23
N ALA A 63 -25.67 10.67 8.08
CA ALA A 63 -26.24 10.32 6.79
C ALA A 63 -26.78 11.56 6.07
N GLY A 64 -26.59 11.63 4.75
CA GLY A 64 -27.10 12.70 3.89
C GLY A 64 -26.30 14.00 3.90
N GLU A 65 -25.33 14.16 4.80
CA GLU A 65 -24.26 15.14 4.59
C GLU A 65 -23.36 14.58 3.49
N GLY A 66 -23.22 15.28 2.36
CA GLY A 66 -22.22 14.96 1.33
C GLY A 66 -20.80 14.96 1.88
N ALA A 67 -19.77 14.89 1.03
CA ALA A 67 -18.36 14.90 1.46
C ALA A 67 -18.14 15.99 2.54
N PRO A 68 -17.94 15.59 3.80
CA PRO A 68 -18.15 16.50 4.92
C PRO A 68 -17.04 17.55 4.92
N SER A 69 -17.40 18.81 5.02
CA SER A 69 -16.40 19.82 5.35
C SER A 69 -15.80 19.48 6.71
N GLN A 70 -14.46 19.54 6.84
CA GLN A 70 -13.78 19.23 8.10
C GLN A 70 -14.35 20.05 9.27
N ALA A 71 -14.82 21.28 9.02
CA ALA A 71 -15.33 22.17 10.06
C ALA A 71 -16.61 21.64 10.76
N SER A 72 -17.52 21.01 10.03
CA SER A 72 -18.77 20.52 10.64
C SER A 72 -18.57 19.20 11.37
N SER A 73 -17.73 18.30 10.84
CA SER A 73 -17.56 16.91 11.27
C SER A 73 -16.54 16.66 12.37
N PHE A 74 -15.69 17.64 12.70
CA PHE A 74 -14.49 17.40 13.50
C PHE A 74 -14.31 18.37 14.69
N ARG A 75 -13.73 17.87 15.79
CA ARG A 75 -13.28 18.64 16.96
C ARG A 75 -11.88 18.19 17.37
N ARG A 76 -10.98 19.14 17.67
CA ARG A 76 -9.61 18.90 18.19
C ARG A 76 -9.57 18.65 19.70
N ARG A 77 -10.56 17.92 20.21
CA ARG A 77 -10.65 17.47 21.61
C ARG A 77 -11.64 16.33 21.68
N LEU A 78 -11.63 15.61 22.79
CA LEU A 78 -12.73 14.72 23.14
C LEU A 78 -13.98 15.55 23.44
N ASP A 79 -15.00 15.47 22.59
CA ASP A 79 -16.19 16.32 22.68
C ASP A 79 -17.49 15.49 22.72
N TRP A 80 -17.90 15.10 23.92
CA TRP A 80 -19.06 14.23 24.09
C TRP A 80 -20.41 14.90 23.84
N ASP A 81 -20.49 16.21 24.00
CA ASP A 81 -21.68 16.98 23.68
C ASP A 81 -21.86 17.02 22.16
N PHE A 82 -20.77 17.15 21.42
CA PHE A 82 -20.77 17.02 19.96
C PHE A 82 -21.15 15.61 19.51
N VAL A 83 -20.59 14.55 20.11
CA VAL A 83 -20.98 13.16 19.81
C VAL A 83 -22.47 12.95 20.06
N SER A 84 -22.97 13.31 21.24
CA SER A 84 -24.36 13.07 21.65
C SER A 84 -25.35 13.97 20.90
N GLY A 85 -25.01 15.24 20.71
CA GLY A 85 -25.93 16.30 20.30
C GLY A 85 -25.96 16.61 18.81
N ARG A 86 -25.05 16.07 17.99
CA ARG A 86 -25.03 16.34 16.54
C ARG A 86 -26.35 15.88 15.89
N PRO A 87 -27.11 16.75 15.21
CA PRO A 87 -28.34 16.36 14.51
C PRO A 87 -28.08 15.31 13.41
N GLY A 88 -29.09 14.48 13.12
CA GLY A 88 -29.04 13.45 12.07
C GLY A 88 -28.67 12.05 12.57
N SER A 89 -28.83 11.05 11.69
CA SER A 89 -28.44 9.66 11.99
C SER A 89 -26.93 9.51 11.78
N PRO A 90 -26.15 9.12 12.80
CA PRO A 90 -24.72 8.95 12.62
C PRO A 90 -24.46 7.78 11.68
N THR A 91 -23.52 7.93 10.75
CA THR A 91 -22.97 6.84 9.94
C THR A 91 -21.64 6.37 10.52
N TRP A 92 -20.88 7.28 11.14
CA TRP A 92 -19.59 6.96 11.76
C TRP A 92 -19.27 7.94 12.89
N ILE A 93 -18.79 7.42 14.02
CA ILE A 93 -18.20 8.20 15.12
C ILE A 93 -16.76 7.71 15.28
N SER A 94 -15.79 8.62 15.35
CA SER A 94 -14.37 8.29 15.53
C SER A 94 -13.74 9.15 16.60
N LEU A 95 -13.06 8.53 17.56
CA LEU A 95 -12.31 9.19 18.64
C LEU A 95 -10.85 8.75 18.53
N LYS A 96 -9.96 9.70 18.27
CA LYS A 96 -8.53 9.41 18.01
C LYS A 96 -7.66 10.07 19.07
N GLY A 97 -6.86 9.26 19.75
CA GLY A 97 -5.80 9.73 20.64
C GLY A 97 -4.47 9.71 19.90
N VAL A 98 -3.84 10.88 19.75
CA VAL A 98 -2.52 11.03 19.14
C VAL A 98 -1.48 11.33 20.21
N CYS A 99 -0.27 10.80 20.05
CA CYS A 99 0.84 11.10 20.94
C CYS A 99 1.13 12.61 20.88
N THR A 100 1.00 13.32 22.01
CA THR A 100 1.14 14.78 22.05
C THR A 100 2.50 15.25 21.55
N GLN A 101 3.56 14.48 21.84
CA GLN A 101 4.93 14.79 21.38
C GLN A 101 5.10 14.66 19.87
N LEU A 102 4.22 13.89 19.20
CA LEU A 102 4.23 13.66 17.76
C LEU A 102 3.12 14.43 17.04
N ALA A 103 2.38 15.30 17.74
CA ALA A 103 1.23 16.00 17.16
C ALA A 103 1.59 16.92 15.96
N ALA A 104 2.85 17.33 15.86
CA ALA A 104 3.38 18.11 14.74
C ALA A 104 3.78 17.26 13.53
N ASP A 105 3.90 15.93 13.69
CA ASP A 105 4.28 14.99 12.64
C ASP A 105 3.16 13.95 12.44
N PRO A 106 2.12 14.29 11.66
CA PRO A 106 0.97 13.41 11.48
C PRO A 106 1.27 12.13 10.71
N LEU A 107 2.40 12.07 9.99
CA LEU A 107 2.85 10.94 9.20
C LEU A 107 3.70 9.96 10.03
N HIS A 108 4.20 10.37 11.19
CA HIS A 108 4.96 9.49 12.06
C HIS A 108 4.16 8.21 12.41
N PRO A 109 4.74 7.00 12.31
CA PRO A 109 4.03 5.74 12.56
C PRO A 109 3.54 5.59 14.02
N GLY A 110 4.12 6.34 14.94
CA GLY A 110 3.68 6.47 16.34
C GLY A 110 2.73 7.65 16.62
N HIS A 111 2.34 8.44 15.61
CA HIS A 111 1.48 9.60 15.82
C HIS A 111 0.11 9.18 16.38
N ARG A 112 -0.58 8.24 15.72
CA ARG A 112 -1.89 7.74 16.19
C ARG A 112 -1.71 6.57 17.13
N VAL A 113 -2.05 6.79 18.40
CA VAL A 113 -1.85 5.81 19.46
C VAL A 113 -3.13 5.03 19.76
N VAL A 114 -4.26 5.74 19.83
CA VAL A 114 -5.58 5.20 20.17
C VAL A 114 -6.55 5.49 19.05
N ASN A 115 -7.37 4.50 18.70
CA ASN A 115 -8.47 4.63 17.77
C ASN A 115 -9.70 3.93 18.33
N ILE A 116 -10.80 4.67 18.48
CA ILE A 116 -12.09 4.16 18.96
C ILE A 116 -13.15 4.57 17.94
N ASP A 117 -13.82 3.61 17.33
CA ASP A 117 -14.81 3.87 16.30
C ASP A 117 -16.17 3.24 16.61
N ALA A 118 -17.23 3.88 16.12
CA ALA A 118 -18.52 3.26 15.91
C ALA A 118 -18.98 3.49 14.47
N HIS A 119 -19.07 2.43 13.67
CA HIS A 119 -19.65 2.46 12.34
C HIS A 119 -21.11 2.00 12.43
N PHE A 120 -22.03 2.79 11.89
CA PHE A 120 -23.45 2.48 11.88
C PHE A 120 -23.85 1.90 10.51
N PRO A 121 -24.92 1.08 10.44
CA PRO A 121 -25.46 0.64 9.17
C PRO A 121 -25.92 1.84 8.36
N GLU A 122 -25.68 1.81 7.06
CA GLU A 122 -26.05 2.90 6.15
C GLU A 122 -27.26 2.49 5.34
N TRP A 123 -28.32 3.30 5.35
CA TRP A 123 -29.47 3.05 4.50
C TRP A 123 -29.08 3.19 3.02
N SER A 124 -29.28 2.14 2.23
CA SER A 124 -29.12 2.23 0.79
C SER A 124 -30.47 2.32 0.10
N GLU A 125 -30.73 3.46 -0.54
CA GLU A 125 -31.91 3.65 -1.38
C GLU A 125 -31.97 2.60 -2.51
N PHE A 126 -30.82 2.27 -3.09
CA PHE A 126 -30.72 1.29 -4.19
C PHE A 126 -31.18 -0.12 -3.79
N TYR A 127 -30.87 -0.56 -2.56
CA TYR A 127 -31.25 -1.89 -2.08
C TYR A 127 -32.52 -1.89 -1.20
N GLY A 128 -33.05 -0.71 -0.86
CA GLY A 128 -34.21 -0.57 0.03
C GLY A 128 -34.01 -1.20 1.41
N ARG A 129 -32.77 -1.22 1.91
CA ARG A 129 -32.39 -1.80 3.21
C ARG A 129 -31.12 -1.15 3.76
N ASP A 130 -30.92 -1.28 5.07
CA ASP A 130 -29.64 -0.97 5.69
C ASP A 130 -28.54 -1.90 5.14
N LEU A 131 -27.44 -1.30 4.69
CA LEU A 131 -26.22 -1.98 4.33
C LEU A 131 -25.28 -2.04 5.53
N GLY A 132 -24.68 -3.21 5.69
CA GLY A 132 -23.68 -3.46 6.72
C GLY A 132 -24.28 -3.82 8.07
N ARG A 133 -23.41 -3.77 9.07
CA ARG A 133 -23.69 -4.05 10.48
C ARG A 133 -23.13 -2.89 11.28
N MET A 134 -23.61 -2.74 12.51
CA MET A 134 -22.96 -1.78 13.39
C MET A 134 -21.70 -2.41 13.98
N LEU A 135 -20.59 -1.68 13.94
CA LEU A 135 -19.31 -2.06 14.53
C LEU A 135 -18.95 -1.05 15.62
N VAL A 136 -18.49 -1.53 16.77
CA VAL A 136 -17.84 -0.70 17.80
C VAL A 136 -16.46 -1.27 18.10
N SER A 137 -15.43 -0.44 18.00
CA SER A 137 -14.04 -0.87 18.14
C SER A 137 -13.24 0.02 19.10
N VAL A 138 -12.23 -0.58 19.73
CA VAL A 138 -11.15 0.10 20.45
C VAL A 138 -9.83 -0.53 20.03
N SER A 139 -8.83 0.29 19.74
CA SER A 139 -7.49 -0.16 19.39
C SER A 139 -6.45 0.76 19.99
N VAL A 140 -5.41 0.16 20.59
CA VAL A 140 -4.29 0.88 21.21
C VAL A 140 -2.97 0.26 20.77
N GLN A 141 -2.04 1.08 20.29
CA GLN A 141 -0.70 0.62 19.90
C GLN A 141 0.09 0.12 21.12
N ARG A 142 0.70 -1.07 20.99
CA ARG A 142 1.36 -1.78 22.09
C ARG A 142 2.49 -0.96 22.72
N TRP A 143 3.32 -0.30 21.90
CA TRP A 143 4.46 0.48 22.39
C TRP A 143 4.06 1.64 23.32
N ALA A 144 2.83 2.14 23.16
CA ALA A 144 2.30 3.26 23.93
C ALA A 144 1.59 2.82 25.21
N LEU A 145 1.35 1.53 25.40
CA LEU A 145 0.83 0.99 26.66
C LEU A 145 1.86 1.21 27.78
N TYR A 146 1.41 1.34 29.04
CA TYR A 146 2.31 1.35 30.19
C TYR A 146 3.26 0.14 30.15
N GLY A 147 4.56 0.39 30.33
CA GLY A 147 5.59 -0.64 30.21
C GLY A 147 5.74 -1.19 28.78
N SER A 148 5.35 -0.43 27.76
CA SER A 148 5.43 -0.77 26.33
C SER A 148 4.74 -2.08 25.98
N GLY A 149 3.67 -2.43 26.71
CA GLY A 149 2.90 -3.64 26.48
C GLY A 149 3.68 -4.93 26.79
N THR A 150 4.72 -4.87 27.63
CA THR A 150 5.37 -6.07 28.19
C THR A 150 4.51 -6.72 29.28
N GLN A 151 3.52 -6.00 29.80
CA GLN A 151 2.60 -6.44 30.86
C GLN A 151 1.15 -6.52 30.36
N LEU A 152 0.92 -7.10 29.18
CA LEU A 152 -0.45 -7.27 28.64
C LEU A 152 -1.46 -7.91 29.60
N PRO A 153 -1.08 -8.91 30.44
CA PRO A 153 -2.00 -9.49 31.43
C PRO A 153 -2.61 -8.48 32.42
N ARG A 154 -1.98 -7.32 32.61
CA ARG A 154 -2.53 -6.25 33.45
C ARG A 154 -3.72 -5.54 32.80
N PHE A 155 -3.77 -5.50 31.47
CA PHE A 155 -4.78 -4.77 30.71
C PHE A 155 -5.95 -5.65 30.29
N THR A 156 -5.73 -6.96 30.12
CA THR A 156 -6.75 -7.90 29.64
C THR A 156 -8.01 -7.96 30.48
N PRO A 157 -8.01 -7.89 31.83
CA PRO A 157 -9.26 -7.93 32.60
C PRO A 157 -10.18 -6.74 32.34
N ALA A 158 -9.61 -5.57 32.00
CA ALA A 158 -10.38 -4.39 31.67
C ALA A 158 -10.96 -4.48 30.25
N LEU A 159 -10.19 -5.03 29.29
CA LEU A 159 -10.69 -5.32 27.94
C LEU A 159 -11.82 -6.35 27.97
N ASP A 160 -11.62 -7.43 28.73
CA ASP A 160 -12.58 -8.52 28.95
C ASP A 160 -13.93 -7.96 29.42
N ARG A 161 -13.90 -7.13 30.46
CA ARG A 161 -15.10 -6.45 30.98
C ARG A 161 -15.74 -5.55 29.93
N TRP A 162 -14.96 -4.76 29.20
CA TRP A 162 -15.49 -3.88 28.15
C TRP A 162 -16.16 -4.67 27.02
N MET A 163 -15.56 -5.79 26.61
CA MET A 163 -16.11 -6.69 25.58
C MET A 163 -17.45 -7.27 26.04
N VAL A 164 -17.50 -7.80 27.27
CA VAL A 164 -18.72 -8.41 27.84
C VAL A 164 -19.83 -7.38 28.06
N ASP A 165 -19.55 -6.29 28.78
CA ASP A 165 -20.54 -5.27 29.09
C ASP A 165 -21.02 -4.55 27.82
N GLY A 166 -20.09 -4.29 26.89
CA GLY A 166 -20.39 -3.69 25.59
C GLY A 166 -21.27 -4.60 24.75
N ALA A 167 -20.97 -5.90 24.71
CA ALA A 167 -21.78 -6.88 23.99
C ALA A 167 -23.21 -6.92 24.53
N ASP A 168 -23.40 -6.96 25.86
CA ASP A 168 -24.72 -6.96 26.48
C ASP A 168 -25.50 -5.67 26.20
N ARG A 169 -24.86 -4.50 26.36
CA ARG A 169 -25.51 -3.21 26.12
C ARG A 169 -25.93 -2.99 24.68
N LEU A 170 -25.10 -3.42 23.73
CA LEU A 170 -25.36 -3.23 22.30
C LEU A 170 -26.20 -4.36 21.70
N GLY A 171 -26.34 -5.49 22.39
CA GLY A 171 -26.87 -6.71 21.78
C GLY A 171 -25.96 -7.24 20.66
N ALA A 172 -24.64 -7.15 20.85
CA ALA A 172 -23.66 -7.66 19.88
C ALA A 172 -23.83 -9.18 19.74
N ALA A 173 -23.83 -9.67 18.49
CA ALA A 173 -23.95 -11.10 18.18
C ALA A 173 -22.59 -11.77 17.94
N GLY A 174 -21.54 -10.98 17.77
CA GLY A 174 -20.18 -11.47 17.62
C GLY A 174 -19.18 -10.37 17.91
N GLY A 175 -17.90 -10.73 17.91
CA GLY A 175 -16.82 -9.82 18.24
C GLY A 175 -15.54 -10.58 18.54
N PHE A 176 -14.44 -9.85 18.68
CA PHE A 176 -13.15 -10.45 18.98
C PHE A 176 -12.22 -9.44 19.64
N ALA A 177 -11.22 -9.97 20.34
CA ALA A 177 -10.09 -9.20 20.83
C ALA A 177 -8.80 -9.89 20.38
N LEU A 178 -7.84 -9.12 19.88
CA LEU A 178 -6.59 -9.66 19.35
C LEU A 178 -5.43 -8.69 19.50
N LEU A 179 -4.22 -9.25 19.54
CA LEU A 179 -2.97 -8.53 19.38
C LEU A 179 -2.49 -8.80 17.95
N ASP A 180 -2.43 -7.78 17.10
CA ASP A 180 -1.93 -7.89 15.72
C ASP A 180 -0.93 -6.81 15.38
N ALA A 181 -0.15 -7.05 14.34
CA ALA A 181 0.57 -6.00 13.64
C ALA A 181 -0.33 -5.35 12.58
N GLY A 182 -0.32 -4.02 12.53
CA GLY A 182 -0.96 -3.29 11.45
C GLY A 182 -0.71 -1.78 11.53
N PRO A 183 -1.09 -1.02 10.48
CA PRO A 183 -0.82 0.40 10.47
C PRO A 183 -1.66 1.09 11.53
N ALA A 184 -1.08 2.11 12.16
CA ALA A 184 -1.75 2.91 13.18
C ALA A 184 -3.11 3.47 12.74
N PHE A 185 -3.23 3.76 11.44
CA PHE A 185 -4.35 4.48 10.87
C PHE A 185 -5.50 3.59 10.36
N VAL A 186 -5.26 2.29 10.18
CA VAL A 186 -6.27 1.36 9.66
C VAL A 186 -7.15 0.92 10.83
N GLY A 187 -8.41 1.35 10.89
CA GLY A 187 -9.33 0.96 11.97
C GLY A 187 -9.66 -0.54 11.96
N GLU A 188 -9.55 -1.17 10.80
CA GLU A 188 -9.84 -2.58 10.56
C GLU A 188 -8.65 -3.48 10.92
N SER A 189 -8.91 -4.57 11.61
CA SER A 189 -7.98 -5.69 11.74
C SER A 189 -7.69 -6.33 10.37
N PRO A 190 -6.55 -7.03 10.22
CA PRO A 190 -6.28 -7.87 9.06
C PRO A 190 -7.40 -8.88 8.77
N TRP A 191 -8.12 -9.34 9.81
CA TRP A 191 -9.31 -10.17 9.67
C TRP A 191 -10.44 -9.45 8.96
N GLU A 192 -10.80 -8.27 9.45
CA GLU A 192 -11.83 -7.43 8.86
C GLU A 192 -11.57 -7.15 7.39
N ARG A 193 -10.33 -6.80 7.03
CA ARG A 193 -9.93 -6.58 5.63
C ARG A 193 -10.12 -7.81 4.74
N ARG A 194 -9.93 -9.01 5.29
CA ARG A 194 -10.09 -10.28 4.54
C ARG A 194 -11.54 -10.77 4.50
N THR A 195 -12.31 -10.47 5.54
CA THR A 195 -13.74 -10.80 5.65
C THR A 195 -14.64 -9.65 5.21
N TYR A 196 -14.08 -8.59 4.62
CA TYR A 196 -14.78 -7.37 4.19
C TYR A 196 -15.94 -7.64 3.20
N ALA A 197 -16.03 -8.87 2.71
CA ALA A 197 -17.26 -9.43 2.19
C ALA A 197 -18.34 -9.45 3.29
N LYS A 198 -19.10 -8.36 3.38
CA LYS A 198 -20.44 -8.23 3.99
C LYS A 198 -20.80 -9.48 4.79
N ALA A 199 -20.59 -9.48 6.10
CA ALA A 199 -21.14 -10.54 6.96
C ALA A 199 -22.67 -10.45 6.92
N GLU A 200 -23.25 -10.96 5.84
CA GLU A 200 -24.67 -10.81 5.47
C GLU A 200 -25.55 -11.57 6.45
N ALA A 201 -25.00 -12.54 7.19
CA ALA A 201 -25.73 -13.36 8.15
C ALA A 201 -25.16 -13.22 9.57
N ALA A 202 -26.04 -13.02 10.56
CA ALA A 202 -25.70 -13.03 11.99
C ALA A 202 -25.03 -14.34 12.45
N SER A 203 -25.16 -15.39 11.65
CA SER A 203 -24.59 -16.71 11.84
C SER A 203 -23.14 -16.88 11.40
N GLN A 204 -22.49 -15.84 10.85
CA GLN A 204 -21.08 -15.92 10.46
C GLN A 204 -20.17 -15.29 11.52
N VAL A 205 -19.05 -15.95 11.80
CA VAL A 205 -17.98 -15.40 12.64
C VAL A 205 -17.22 -14.36 11.83
N TRP A 206 -17.26 -13.11 12.29
CA TRP A 206 -16.66 -11.99 11.58
C TRP A 206 -15.16 -11.82 11.85
N GLY A 207 -14.70 -12.23 13.03
CA GLY A 207 -13.29 -12.32 13.38
C GLY A 207 -13.10 -13.12 14.66
N TYR A 208 -11.86 -13.48 14.96
CA TYR A 208 -11.50 -14.24 16.15
C TYR A 208 -10.03 -13.97 16.51
N GLY A 209 -9.67 -14.23 17.76
CA GLY A 209 -8.37 -13.84 18.32
C GLY A 209 -8.10 -14.45 19.68
N TRP A 210 -7.30 -13.75 20.50
CA TRP A 210 -7.16 -14.07 21.93
C TRP A 210 -8.52 -14.13 22.64
N GLY A 211 -9.41 -13.19 22.31
CA GLY A 211 -10.81 -13.18 22.75
C GLY A 211 -11.76 -13.36 21.56
N THR A 212 -12.82 -14.15 21.69
CA THR A 212 -13.81 -14.40 20.64
C THR A 212 -15.23 -14.46 21.23
N LEU A 213 -16.12 -13.59 20.74
CA LEU A 213 -17.53 -13.53 21.12
C LEU A 213 -18.34 -14.28 20.06
N LEU A 214 -19.12 -15.25 20.52
CA LEU A 214 -19.98 -16.08 19.69
C LEU A 214 -21.45 -15.97 20.10
N GLY A 215 -22.32 -15.72 19.13
CA GLY A 215 -23.77 -15.77 19.28
C GLY A 215 -24.34 -17.18 19.10
N PRO A 216 -25.62 -17.38 19.47
CA PRO A 216 -26.28 -18.69 19.40
C PRO A 216 -26.17 -19.34 18.01
N GLU A 217 -26.42 -18.58 16.94
CA GLU A 217 -26.34 -19.11 15.57
C GLU A 217 -24.94 -19.57 15.17
N GLN A 218 -23.89 -18.91 15.68
CA GLN A 218 -22.50 -19.29 15.42
C GLN A 218 -22.14 -20.54 16.24
N LEU A 219 -22.58 -20.60 17.51
CA LEU A 219 -22.41 -21.76 18.38
C LEU A 219 -23.09 -22.99 17.79
N ASP A 220 -24.33 -22.87 17.31
CA ASP A 220 -25.06 -23.95 16.66
C ASP A 220 -24.29 -24.50 15.44
N ARG A 221 -23.72 -23.61 14.62
CA ARG A 221 -22.93 -24.01 13.45
C ARG A 221 -21.66 -24.77 13.78
N ILE A 222 -20.96 -24.40 14.85
CA ILE A 222 -19.74 -25.12 15.27
C ILE A 222 -20.04 -26.37 16.12
N GLY A 223 -21.32 -26.73 16.30
CA GLY A 223 -21.74 -27.90 17.08
C GLY A 223 -21.73 -27.67 18.60
N GLY A 224 -21.87 -26.42 19.05
CA GLY A 224 -21.86 -26.01 20.45
C GLY A 224 -20.46 -25.63 20.97
N ALA A 225 -20.40 -25.28 22.26
CA ALA A 225 -19.17 -24.78 22.89
C ALA A 225 -18.07 -25.85 23.09
N GLY A 226 -18.39 -27.14 22.95
CA GLY A 226 -17.47 -28.23 23.29
C GLY A 226 -16.16 -28.25 22.51
N SER A 227 -16.19 -27.84 21.22
CA SER A 227 -15.00 -27.79 20.36
C SER A 227 -14.02 -26.70 20.78
N ILE A 228 -14.52 -25.57 21.29
CA ILE A 228 -13.71 -24.42 21.70
C ILE A 228 -13.29 -24.46 23.17
N THR A 229 -14.10 -25.05 24.06
CA THR A 229 -13.73 -25.22 25.48
C THR A 229 -12.60 -26.23 25.67
N ALA A 230 -12.40 -27.13 24.71
CA ALA A 230 -11.30 -28.09 24.71
C ALA A 230 -9.94 -27.49 24.31
N LEU A 231 -9.91 -26.23 23.83
CA LEU A 231 -8.67 -25.60 23.39
C LEU A 231 -7.74 -25.29 24.57
N PRO A 232 -6.42 -25.45 24.42
CA PRO A 232 -5.47 -25.14 25.48
C PRO A 232 -5.58 -23.68 25.97
N GLY A 233 -5.82 -23.49 27.26
CA GLY A 233 -5.95 -22.16 27.87
C GLY A 233 -7.31 -21.50 27.66
N ALA A 234 -8.27 -22.17 27.02
CA ALA A 234 -9.61 -21.67 26.83
C ALA A 234 -10.31 -21.39 28.17
N ARG A 235 -10.85 -20.18 28.29
CA ARG A 235 -11.80 -19.79 29.33
C ARG A 235 -13.05 -19.29 28.67
N VAL A 236 -14.18 -19.76 29.16
CA VAL A 236 -15.48 -19.47 28.58
C VAL A 236 -16.38 -18.82 29.63
N GLN A 237 -17.01 -17.72 29.23
CA GLN A 237 -18.04 -17.05 29.99
C GLN A 237 -19.34 -17.04 29.18
N GLU A 238 -20.39 -17.61 29.75
CA GLU A 238 -21.74 -17.52 29.19
C GLU A 238 -22.32 -16.13 29.44
N LEU A 239 -22.90 -15.54 28.40
CA LEU A 239 -23.50 -14.20 28.41
C LEU A 239 -25.01 -14.28 28.17
N SER A 240 -25.68 -13.16 28.42
CA SER A 240 -27.12 -13.08 28.21
C SER A 240 -27.51 -13.37 26.75
N GLY A 241 -28.66 -13.98 26.53
CA GLY A 241 -29.15 -14.31 25.18
C GLY A 241 -28.43 -15.48 24.50
N GLY A 242 -27.82 -16.38 25.28
CA GLY A 242 -27.15 -17.60 24.76
C GLY A 242 -25.83 -17.31 24.04
N ARG A 243 -25.22 -16.16 24.32
CA ARG A 243 -23.90 -15.78 23.79
C ARG A 243 -22.79 -16.35 24.65
N LEU A 244 -21.61 -16.46 24.06
CA LEU A 244 -20.43 -17.02 24.70
C LEU A 244 -19.22 -16.15 24.42
N TRP A 245 -18.50 -15.76 25.46
CA TRP A 245 -17.21 -15.09 25.36
C TRP A 245 -16.08 -16.05 25.72
N LEU A 246 -15.20 -16.31 24.76
CA LEU A 246 -14.04 -17.19 24.87
C LEU A 246 -12.77 -16.34 24.99
N THR A 247 -11.86 -16.68 25.90
CA THR A 247 -10.48 -16.16 25.93
C THR A 247 -9.45 -17.29 25.92
N LEU A 248 -8.25 -17.04 25.39
CA LEU A 248 -7.14 -17.99 25.31
C LEU A 248 -5.99 -17.57 26.25
N GLY A 249 -6.06 -17.96 27.52
CA GLY A 249 -5.09 -17.57 28.54
C GLY A 249 -5.22 -16.10 29.01
N ASP A 250 -4.33 -15.66 29.90
CA ASP A 250 -4.34 -14.28 30.44
C ASP A 250 -3.60 -13.26 29.56
N ASP A 251 -2.69 -13.74 28.71
CA ASP A 251 -1.78 -12.93 27.92
C ASP A 251 -2.03 -13.14 26.41
N PRO A 252 -2.54 -12.13 25.69
CA PRO A 252 -2.75 -12.19 24.25
C PRO A 252 -1.45 -12.43 23.48
N SER A 253 -0.30 -11.99 23.99
CA SER A 253 1.01 -12.21 23.34
C SER A 253 1.59 -13.60 23.58
N ALA A 254 1.03 -14.36 24.52
CA ALA A 254 1.47 -15.73 24.81
C ALA A 254 0.64 -16.78 24.07
N VAL A 255 -0.37 -16.38 23.28
CA VAL A 255 -1.18 -17.31 22.51
C VAL A 255 -0.35 -17.88 21.38
N ARG A 256 -0.07 -19.19 21.46
CA ARG A 256 0.77 -19.89 20.48
C ARG A 256 0.00 -20.13 19.18
N ASP A 257 0.69 -20.07 18.05
CA ASP A 257 0.12 -20.27 16.71
C ASP A 257 -0.73 -21.54 16.58
N HIS A 258 -0.29 -22.65 17.15
CA HIS A 258 -1.04 -23.91 17.10
C HIS A 258 -2.38 -23.86 17.85
N VAL A 259 -2.51 -23.01 18.88
CA VAL A 259 -3.78 -22.77 19.58
C VAL A 259 -4.68 -21.92 18.69
N MET A 260 -4.14 -20.88 18.03
CA MET A 260 -4.89 -20.10 17.05
C MET A 260 -5.35 -20.93 15.86
N PHE A 261 -4.55 -21.89 15.40
CA PHE A 261 -4.96 -22.84 14.35
C PHE A 261 -6.07 -23.76 14.82
N ALA A 262 -5.97 -24.30 16.05
CA ALA A 262 -7.03 -25.14 16.59
C ALA A 262 -8.34 -24.35 16.77
N LEU A 263 -8.27 -23.07 17.18
CA LEU A 263 -9.41 -22.17 17.21
C LEU A 263 -10.00 -21.96 15.81
N HIS A 264 -9.17 -21.69 14.79
CA HIS A 264 -9.62 -21.54 13.41
C HIS A 264 -10.38 -22.77 12.92
N GLU A 265 -9.82 -23.97 13.12
CA GLU A 265 -10.45 -25.24 12.73
C GLU A 265 -11.79 -25.45 13.44
N ALA A 266 -11.87 -25.12 14.74
CA ALA A 266 -13.11 -25.20 15.50
C ALA A 266 -14.18 -24.23 14.98
N LEU A 267 -13.77 -23.05 14.50
CA LEU A 267 -14.66 -22.02 13.97
C LEU A 267 -15.03 -22.21 12.50
N LEU A 268 -14.31 -23.07 11.76
CA LEU A 268 -14.47 -23.28 10.33
C LEU A 268 -15.93 -23.43 9.85
N PRO A 269 -16.84 -24.15 10.56
CA PRO A 269 -18.24 -24.27 10.16
C PRO A 269 -19.03 -22.95 10.21
N ALA A 270 -18.61 -22.00 11.05
CA ALA A 270 -19.25 -20.70 11.21
C ALA A 270 -18.48 -19.55 10.53
N LEU A 271 -17.26 -19.80 10.05
CA LEU A 271 -16.55 -18.82 9.23
C LEU A 271 -17.33 -18.56 7.93
N PRO A 272 -17.21 -17.36 7.33
CA PRO A 272 -17.77 -17.09 6.03
C PRO A 272 -17.26 -18.17 5.07
N SER A 273 -18.18 -18.84 4.38
CA SER A 273 -17.76 -19.81 3.38
C SER A 273 -16.82 -19.08 2.43
N ARG A 274 -15.67 -19.70 2.13
CA ARG A 274 -14.87 -19.36 0.95
C ARG A 274 -15.74 -19.67 -0.28
N ARG A 275 -16.85 -18.94 -0.48
CA ARG A 275 -17.15 -18.48 -1.82
C ARG A 275 -15.85 -17.82 -2.23
N VAL A 276 -15.23 -18.38 -3.27
CA VAL A 276 -14.09 -17.79 -3.97
C VAL A 276 -14.28 -16.29 -3.83
N LEU A 277 -13.41 -15.67 -3.03
CA LEU A 277 -13.31 -14.24 -2.92
C LEU A 277 -12.96 -13.82 -4.35
N GLY A 278 -13.98 -13.67 -5.19
CA GLY A 278 -13.92 -12.84 -6.38
C GLY A 278 -13.51 -11.51 -5.80
N SER A 279 -12.23 -11.22 -5.99
CA SER A 279 -11.51 -10.08 -5.44
C SER A 279 -12.43 -8.87 -5.41
N ALA A 280 -12.90 -8.51 -4.23
CA ALA A 280 -13.63 -7.27 -4.02
C ALA A 280 -12.61 -6.15 -3.80
N HIS A 281 -11.82 -5.87 -4.84
CA HIS A 281 -11.90 -4.56 -5.45
C HIS A 281 -12.88 -4.73 -6.62
N PRO A 282 -13.97 -3.94 -6.75
CA PRO A 282 -14.95 -4.08 -7.84
C PRO A 282 -14.36 -4.07 -9.25
N SER A 283 -13.09 -3.70 -9.39
CA SER A 283 -12.37 -3.53 -10.65
C SER A 283 -11.71 -4.81 -11.19
N ALA A 284 -11.46 -5.86 -10.41
CA ALA A 284 -10.56 -6.91 -10.91
C ALA A 284 -11.24 -8.08 -11.64
N LEU A 285 -12.49 -8.46 -11.32
CA LEU A 285 -13.01 -9.77 -11.78
C LEU A 285 -14.48 -9.82 -12.23
N HIS A 286 -15.18 -8.70 -12.33
CA HIS A 286 -16.28 -8.66 -13.29
C HIS A 286 -15.68 -8.31 -14.64
N ARG A 287 -15.92 -9.17 -15.64
CA ARG A 287 -16.14 -8.62 -16.98
C ARG A 287 -17.18 -7.52 -16.74
N PRO A 288 -16.85 -6.22 -16.87
CA PRO A 288 -17.87 -5.21 -16.80
C PRO A 288 -18.95 -5.65 -17.80
N PRO A 289 -20.25 -5.58 -17.44
CA PRO A 289 -21.26 -5.79 -18.46
C PRO A 289 -20.87 -4.88 -19.63
N PRO A 290 -20.87 -5.40 -20.87
CA PRO A 290 -20.52 -4.57 -22.01
C PRO A 290 -21.30 -3.27 -21.90
N LEU A 291 -20.62 -2.13 -22.12
CA LEU A 291 -21.25 -0.82 -22.12
C LEU A 291 -22.59 -0.92 -22.83
N ASP A 292 -23.64 -0.40 -22.20
CA ASP A 292 -24.94 -0.43 -22.83
C ASP A 292 -24.84 0.25 -24.22
N PRO A 293 -25.59 -0.21 -25.23
CA PRO A 293 -25.47 0.32 -26.58
C PRO A 293 -25.66 1.84 -26.69
N ALA A 294 -26.41 2.46 -25.78
CA ALA A 294 -26.61 3.91 -25.76
C ALA A 294 -25.36 4.65 -25.26
N SER A 295 -24.70 4.13 -24.22
CA SER A 295 -23.41 4.64 -23.73
C SER A 295 -22.29 4.50 -24.79
N ALA A 296 -22.23 3.36 -25.48
CA ALA A 296 -21.28 3.16 -26.58
C ALA A 296 -21.54 4.13 -27.75
N ALA A 297 -22.81 4.38 -28.09
CA ALA A 297 -23.19 5.36 -29.12
C ALA A 297 -22.84 6.80 -28.69
N ALA A 298 -23.04 7.13 -27.40
CA ALA A 298 -22.71 8.44 -26.86
C ALA A 298 -21.19 8.74 -26.91
N VAL A 299 -20.35 7.77 -26.54
CA VAL A 299 -18.88 7.92 -26.65
C VAL A 299 -18.46 8.16 -28.10
N ARG A 300 -18.99 7.36 -29.05
CA ARG A 300 -18.71 7.54 -30.48
C ARG A 300 -19.12 8.91 -30.98
N ALA A 301 -20.36 9.34 -30.71
CA ALA A 301 -20.87 10.62 -31.16
C ALA A 301 -20.00 11.78 -30.64
N ARG A 302 -19.66 11.76 -29.35
CA ARG A 302 -18.82 12.78 -28.70
C ARG A 302 -17.40 12.81 -29.30
N TRP A 303 -16.75 11.66 -29.41
CA TRP A 303 -15.38 11.62 -29.95
C TRP A 303 -15.35 12.00 -31.44
N SER A 304 -16.37 11.64 -32.22
CA SER A 304 -16.51 12.07 -33.62
C SER A 304 -16.67 13.58 -33.74
N GLU A 305 -17.44 14.21 -32.85
CA GLU A 305 -17.55 15.67 -32.79
C GLU A 305 -16.21 16.33 -32.42
N GLN A 306 -15.49 15.77 -31.43
CA GLN A 306 -14.16 16.25 -31.02
C GLN A 306 -13.15 16.18 -32.18
N GLN A 307 -13.08 15.06 -32.90
CA GLN A 307 -12.24 14.91 -34.09
C GLN A 307 -12.63 15.95 -35.15
N ALA A 308 -13.93 16.06 -35.49
CA ALA A 308 -14.40 17.02 -36.49
C ALA A 308 -14.11 18.47 -36.11
N ARG A 309 -14.11 18.80 -34.81
CA ARG A 309 -13.69 20.11 -34.29
C ARG A 309 -12.19 20.35 -34.51
N LEU A 310 -11.34 19.39 -34.21
CA LEU A 310 -9.89 19.51 -34.37
C LEU A 310 -9.46 19.56 -35.83
N THR A 311 -10.09 18.75 -36.70
CA THR A 311 -9.85 18.81 -38.15
C THR A 311 -10.24 20.17 -38.73
N ARG A 312 -11.38 20.75 -38.31
CA ARG A 312 -11.76 22.13 -38.71
C ARG A 312 -10.79 23.18 -38.22
N ALA A 313 -10.12 22.95 -37.09
CA ALA A 313 -9.05 23.80 -36.57
C ALA A 313 -7.71 23.58 -37.28
N GLY A 314 -7.64 22.71 -38.30
CA GLY A 314 -6.43 22.43 -39.06
C GLY A 314 -5.48 21.44 -38.40
N ARG A 315 -5.87 20.78 -37.31
CA ARG A 315 -5.09 19.72 -36.67
C ARG A 315 -5.41 18.38 -37.33
N THR A 316 -4.46 17.85 -38.08
CA THR A 316 -4.54 16.54 -38.73
C THR A 316 -3.77 15.46 -37.99
N ASP A 317 -2.75 15.85 -37.21
CA ASP A 317 -1.85 14.95 -36.50
C ASP A 317 -1.73 15.34 -35.02
N GLY A 318 -1.80 14.33 -34.16
CA GLY A 318 -1.49 14.41 -32.73
C GLY A 318 -0.06 13.95 -32.45
N THR A 319 0.28 13.82 -31.17
CA THR A 319 1.65 13.47 -30.74
C THR A 319 2.11 12.09 -31.23
N LEU A 320 1.18 11.15 -31.46
CA LEU A 320 1.49 9.75 -31.77
C LEU A 320 0.94 9.24 -33.10
N GLY A 321 0.08 10.01 -33.76
CA GLY A 321 -0.60 9.57 -34.96
C GLY A 321 -1.65 10.57 -35.43
N PRO A 322 -2.37 10.25 -36.51
CA PRO A 322 -3.42 11.10 -37.04
C PRO A 322 -4.53 11.31 -35.99
N VAL A 323 -5.04 12.54 -35.88
CA VAL A 323 -6.11 12.88 -34.94
C VAL A 323 -7.35 12.03 -35.20
N GLY A 324 -7.83 11.35 -34.17
CA GLY A 324 -8.98 10.44 -34.20
C GLY A 324 -8.65 9.01 -34.60
N PHE A 325 -7.39 8.58 -34.55
CA PHE A 325 -7.07 7.16 -34.78
C PHE A 325 -7.79 6.25 -33.76
N THR A 326 -8.04 6.72 -32.53
CA THR A 326 -8.75 5.95 -31.49
C THR A 326 -10.23 5.73 -31.80
N LEU A 327 -10.86 6.61 -32.60
CA LEU A 327 -12.23 6.39 -33.10
C LEU A 327 -12.34 5.12 -33.93
N GLY A 328 -11.34 4.82 -34.75
CA GLY A 328 -11.28 3.61 -35.57
C GLY A 328 -11.13 2.30 -34.76
N LEU A 329 -10.80 2.43 -33.47
CA LEU A 329 -10.60 1.31 -32.55
C LEU A 329 -11.83 1.02 -31.68
N LEU A 330 -12.81 1.93 -31.63
CA LEU A 330 -13.94 1.82 -30.70
C LEU A 330 -14.76 0.54 -30.88
N ASP A 331 -14.87 0.00 -32.09
CA ASP A 331 -15.53 -1.30 -32.34
C ASP A 331 -14.82 -2.48 -31.68
N VAL A 332 -13.50 -2.38 -31.53
CA VAL A 332 -12.68 -3.41 -30.89
C VAL A 332 -12.65 -3.21 -29.37
N LEU A 333 -12.57 -1.95 -28.92
CA LEU A 333 -12.25 -1.61 -27.53
C LEU A 333 -13.47 -1.41 -26.62
N LEU A 334 -14.56 -0.81 -27.12
CA LEU A 334 -15.76 -0.55 -26.30
C LEU A 334 -16.40 -1.81 -25.69
N PRO A 335 -16.40 -2.99 -26.33
CA PRO A 335 -16.92 -4.21 -25.69
C PRO A 335 -16.17 -4.62 -24.41
N MET A 336 -14.97 -4.08 -24.17
CA MET A 336 -14.12 -4.36 -23.00
C MET A 336 -13.91 -3.13 -22.11
N ALA A 337 -14.60 -2.03 -22.43
CA ALA A 337 -14.39 -0.77 -21.75
C ALA A 337 -15.02 -0.77 -20.35
N ASP A 338 -14.34 -0.11 -19.43
CA ASP A 338 -14.74 0.18 -18.05
C ASP A 338 -14.29 1.62 -17.71
N ASP A 339 -14.83 2.20 -16.63
CA ASP A 339 -14.49 3.56 -16.19
C ASP A 339 -14.50 4.58 -17.34
N VAL A 340 -15.64 4.65 -18.05
CA VAL A 340 -15.80 5.58 -19.19
C VAL A 340 -15.97 7.00 -18.68
N ARG A 341 -15.03 7.87 -19.05
CA ARG A 341 -15.05 9.30 -18.77
C ARG A 341 -15.29 10.08 -20.06
N GLU A 342 -15.15 11.40 -20.00
CA GLU A 342 -15.42 12.28 -21.14
C GLU A 342 -14.42 12.06 -22.30
N ASP A 343 -13.15 11.94 -21.97
CA ASP A 343 -12.01 11.90 -22.87
C ASP A 343 -11.25 10.57 -22.81
N THR A 344 -11.61 9.67 -21.89
CA THR A 344 -10.85 8.45 -21.61
C THR A 344 -11.76 7.29 -21.25
N PHE A 345 -11.27 6.07 -21.43
CA PHE A 345 -11.85 4.88 -20.79
C PHE A 345 -10.79 3.80 -20.61
N ARG A 346 -11.02 2.87 -19.69
CA ARG A 346 -10.11 1.75 -19.44
C ARG A 346 -10.54 0.52 -20.21
N VAL A 347 -9.60 -0.24 -20.74
CA VAL A 347 -9.85 -1.55 -21.36
C VAL A 347 -9.22 -2.65 -20.52
N ARG A 348 -9.94 -3.76 -20.34
CA ARG A 348 -9.45 -4.92 -19.59
C ARG A 348 -9.63 -6.20 -20.37
N GLY A 349 -8.64 -7.08 -20.24
CA GLY A 349 -8.71 -8.43 -20.78
C GLY A 349 -8.66 -8.48 -22.31
N LEU A 350 -7.83 -7.63 -22.92
CA LEU A 350 -7.46 -7.73 -24.33
C LEU A 350 -6.82 -9.10 -24.59
N VAL A 351 -7.54 -9.95 -25.31
CA VAL A 351 -7.09 -11.30 -25.74
C VAL A 351 -6.69 -11.30 -27.22
N GLU A 352 -6.23 -12.45 -27.73
CA GLU A 352 -5.63 -12.62 -29.06
C GLU A 352 -6.42 -11.98 -30.22
N MET A 353 -7.75 -12.17 -30.25
CA MET A 353 -8.61 -11.62 -31.29
C MET A 353 -8.59 -10.09 -31.32
N HIS A 354 -8.59 -9.45 -30.14
CA HIS A 354 -8.54 -8.00 -30.04
C HIS A 354 -7.14 -7.49 -30.36
N ALA A 355 -6.11 -8.20 -29.89
CA ALA A 355 -4.73 -7.83 -30.15
C ALA A 355 -4.38 -7.85 -31.65
N ALA A 356 -4.83 -8.88 -32.38
CA ALA A 356 -4.69 -8.95 -33.83
C ALA A 356 -5.43 -7.80 -34.55
N ALA A 357 -6.65 -7.47 -34.11
CA ALA A 357 -7.41 -6.37 -34.68
C ALA A 357 -6.77 -4.99 -34.41
N LEU A 358 -6.08 -4.82 -33.27
CA LEU A 358 -5.35 -3.60 -32.94
C LEU A 358 -4.06 -3.49 -33.75
N LEU A 359 -3.29 -4.58 -33.92
CA LEU A 359 -2.09 -4.60 -34.76
C LEU A 359 -2.37 -4.22 -36.21
N ASP A 360 -3.54 -4.59 -36.74
CA ASP A 360 -3.95 -4.25 -38.11
C ASP A 360 -4.39 -2.78 -38.28
N ARG A 361 -4.90 -2.15 -37.21
CA ARG A 361 -5.56 -0.84 -37.29
C ARG A 361 -4.72 0.32 -36.75
N LEU A 362 -3.76 0.04 -35.88
CA LEU A 362 -2.95 1.08 -35.25
C LEU A 362 -1.82 1.56 -36.18
N PRO A 363 -1.57 2.87 -36.24
CA PRO A 363 -0.40 3.40 -36.95
C PRO A 363 0.92 2.88 -36.35
N ASP A 364 1.96 2.69 -37.18
CA ASP A 364 3.27 2.22 -36.73
C ASP A 364 3.86 3.10 -35.61
N GLY A 365 3.67 4.42 -35.69
CA GLY A 365 4.12 5.37 -34.65
C GLY A 365 3.49 5.12 -33.28
N VAL A 366 2.24 4.65 -33.22
CA VAL A 366 1.55 4.27 -31.97
C VAL A 366 2.02 2.90 -31.51
N LEU A 367 2.18 1.95 -32.45
CA LEU A 367 2.63 0.59 -32.16
C LEU A 367 4.05 0.56 -31.58
N ASP A 368 4.95 1.39 -32.10
CA ASP A 368 6.37 1.39 -31.71
C ASP A 368 6.68 2.37 -30.57
N ALA A 369 5.71 3.19 -30.15
CA ALA A 369 5.87 4.08 -29.01
C ALA A 369 6.07 3.30 -27.70
N ARG A 370 7.02 3.76 -26.88
CA ARG A 370 7.27 3.28 -25.53
C ARG A 370 6.87 4.34 -24.52
N ARG A 371 6.25 3.94 -23.42
CA ARG A 371 5.80 4.84 -22.36
C ARG A 371 6.30 4.31 -21.02
N ALA A 372 7.02 5.13 -20.27
CA ALA A 372 7.36 4.89 -18.86
C ALA A 372 7.87 3.47 -18.54
N GLY A 373 8.84 2.99 -19.33
CA GLY A 373 9.44 1.67 -19.09
C GLY A 373 8.64 0.48 -19.64
N CYS A 374 7.39 0.68 -20.08
CA CYS A 374 6.55 -0.36 -20.66
C CYS A 374 7.14 -0.96 -21.95
N PRO A 375 6.84 -2.24 -22.25
CA PRO A 375 7.07 -2.79 -23.59
C PRO A 375 6.34 -1.96 -24.65
N SER A 376 6.84 -1.99 -25.89
CA SER A 376 6.12 -1.34 -26.98
C SER A 376 4.75 -2.00 -27.17
N LEU A 377 3.76 -1.20 -27.59
CA LEU A 377 2.42 -1.70 -27.84
C LEU A 377 2.44 -2.83 -28.88
N ARG A 378 3.31 -2.72 -29.91
CA ARG A 378 3.54 -3.77 -30.90
C ARG A 378 3.95 -5.08 -30.25
N ARG A 379 4.97 -5.07 -29.40
CA ARG A 379 5.51 -6.28 -28.78
C ARG A 379 4.52 -6.91 -27.82
N ALA A 380 3.88 -6.11 -26.98
CA ALA A 380 2.85 -6.61 -26.07
C ALA A 380 1.65 -7.23 -26.81
N LEU A 381 1.16 -6.60 -27.89
CA LEU A 381 0.07 -7.14 -28.70
C LEU A 381 0.49 -8.42 -29.45
N GLN A 382 1.70 -8.43 -30.05
CA GLN A 382 2.22 -9.60 -30.77
C GLN A 382 2.39 -10.79 -29.83
N ALA A 383 2.89 -10.57 -28.60
CA ALA A 383 2.99 -11.60 -27.57
C ALA A 383 1.63 -12.23 -27.25
N VAL A 384 0.55 -11.43 -27.16
CA VAL A 384 -0.80 -11.96 -26.92
C VAL A 384 -1.32 -12.77 -28.11
N VAL A 385 -0.98 -12.38 -29.35
CA VAL A 385 -1.34 -13.13 -30.57
C VAL A 385 -0.57 -14.45 -30.66
N ASP A 386 0.73 -14.43 -30.37
CA ASP A 386 1.63 -15.59 -30.48
C ASP A 386 1.37 -16.61 -29.35
N HIS A 387 0.85 -16.15 -28.20
CA HIS A 387 0.58 -16.98 -27.03
C HIS A 387 -0.90 -16.90 -26.59
N PRO A 388 -1.84 -17.37 -27.43
CA PRO A 388 -3.28 -17.24 -27.17
C PRO A 388 -3.69 -17.93 -25.87
N GLY A 389 -4.54 -17.25 -25.10
CA GLY A 389 -4.99 -17.73 -23.78
C GLY A 389 -3.94 -17.70 -22.67
N GLN A 390 -2.66 -17.40 -22.97
CA GLN A 390 -1.61 -17.29 -21.96
C GLN A 390 -1.41 -15.86 -21.46
N LEU A 391 -1.69 -14.86 -22.29
CA LEU A 391 -1.56 -13.46 -21.95
C LEU A 391 -2.88 -12.72 -22.15
N SER A 392 -3.09 -11.65 -21.40
CA SER A 392 -4.06 -10.62 -21.74
C SER A 392 -3.59 -9.25 -21.28
N LEU A 393 -3.95 -8.21 -22.00
CA LEU A 393 -3.54 -6.84 -21.68
C LEU A 393 -4.67 -6.06 -21.02
N SER A 394 -4.30 -5.05 -20.24
CA SER A 394 -5.19 -3.95 -19.87
C SER A 394 -4.48 -2.63 -20.13
N GLY A 395 -5.29 -1.57 -20.32
CA GLY A 395 -4.76 -0.25 -20.60
C GLY A 395 -5.83 0.83 -20.54
N VAL A 396 -5.43 2.05 -20.87
CA VAL A 396 -6.29 3.24 -20.96
C VAL A 396 -6.30 3.72 -22.41
N VAL A 397 -7.48 4.05 -22.90
CA VAL A 397 -7.69 4.69 -24.20
C VAL A 397 -7.94 6.16 -23.96
N VAL A 398 -7.17 7.01 -24.64
CA VAL A 398 -7.30 8.47 -24.59
C VAL A 398 -7.87 8.94 -25.92
N GLY A 399 -9.00 9.63 -25.88
CA GLY A 399 -9.75 10.05 -27.05
C GLY A 399 -9.16 11.26 -27.78
N PRO A 400 -9.71 11.60 -28.95
CA PRO A 400 -9.17 12.63 -29.83
C PRO A 400 -9.24 14.04 -29.25
N GLY A 401 -10.05 14.28 -28.22
CA GLY A 401 -10.18 15.60 -27.59
C GLY A 401 -8.90 16.12 -26.93
N ARG A 402 -7.86 15.30 -26.81
CA ARG A 402 -6.60 15.64 -26.15
C ARG A 402 -5.40 15.56 -27.10
N GLU A 403 -4.33 16.27 -26.74
CA GLU A 403 -3.09 16.31 -27.54
C GLU A 403 -2.27 15.02 -27.43
N ASP A 404 -2.52 14.26 -26.36
CA ASP A 404 -1.96 12.96 -26.02
C ASP A 404 -2.95 11.81 -26.33
N GLU A 405 -3.71 11.91 -27.42
CA GLU A 405 -4.50 10.78 -27.95
C GLU A 405 -3.60 9.53 -28.06
N ASP A 406 -3.94 8.47 -27.32
CA ASP A 406 -3.03 7.34 -27.05
C ASP A 406 -3.83 6.07 -26.66
N LEU A 407 -3.17 4.92 -26.76
CA LEU A 407 -3.56 3.64 -26.17
C LEU A 407 -2.41 3.17 -25.28
N VAL A 408 -2.52 3.43 -23.97
CA VAL A 408 -1.46 3.14 -23.00
C VAL A 408 -1.75 1.83 -22.31
N LEU A 409 -0.84 0.87 -22.41
CA LEU A 409 -0.90 -0.36 -21.62
C LEU A 409 -0.39 -0.10 -20.21
N ASP A 410 -1.15 -0.55 -19.21
CA ASP A 410 -0.76 -0.44 -17.81
C ASP A 410 -0.54 -1.82 -17.16
N LYS A 411 -1.09 -2.89 -17.77
CA LYS A 411 -1.00 -4.25 -17.22
C LYS A 411 -0.83 -5.32 -18.28
N VAL A 412 0.08 -6.25 -18.01
CA VAL A 412 0.17 -7.54 -18.70
C VAL A 412 -0.23 -8.62 -17.70
N VAL A 413 -1.22 -9.43 -18.05
CA VAL A 413 -1.72 -10.51 -17.20
C VAL A 413 -1.32 -11.85 -17.81
N LEU A 414 -0.46 -12.58 -17.12
CA LEU A 414 -0.10 -13.95 -17.43
C LEU A 414 -1.15 -14.91 -16.86
N ARG A 415 -1.84 -15.66 -17.71
CA ARG A 415 -2.96 -16.56 -17.35
C ARG A 415 -2.55 -18.02 -17.17
N GLN A 416 -1.27 -18.35 -17.35
CA GLN A 416 -0.78 -19.72 -17.23
C GLN A 416 -0.61 -20.19 -15.77
N HIS A 417 -0.95 -21.46 -15.56
CA HIS A 417 -0.71 -22.23 -14.34
C HIS A 417 0.78 -22.41 -14.06
N LEU A 418 1.40 -21.47 -13.37
CA LEU A 418 2.69 -21.70 -12.74
C LEU A 418 2.48 -22.11 -11.29
N ARG A 419 2.83 -23.37 -10.98
CA ARG A 419 2.95 -23.88 -9.60
C ARG A 419 4.19 -23.26 -8.92
N MET A 420 4.20 -21.95 -8.75
CA MET A 420 5.36 -21.21 -8.19
C MET A 420 5.10 -20.64 -6.80
N SER A 421 4.01 -21.02 -6.12
CA SER A 421 3.77 -20.61 -4.74
C SER A 421 4.85 -21.17 -3.79
N GLY A 422 5.57 -20.27 -3.10
CA GLY A 422 6.45 -20.62 -1.98
C GLY A 422 7.96 -20.41 -2.17
N ARG A 423 8.43 -19.74 -3.24
CA ARG A 423 9.86 -19.38 -3.40
C ARG A 423 10.06 -17.87 -3.30
N PRO A 424 11.19 -17.38 -2.76
CA PRO A 424 11.49 -15.94 -2.65
C PRO A 424 11.85 -15.25 -3.98
N ASP A 425 12.26 -16.00 -5.02
CA ASP A 425 12.76 -15.45 -6.30
C ASP A 425 11.71 -15.43 -7.44
N TRP A 426 10.44 -15.59 -7.11
CA TRP A 426 9.35 -15.80 -8.07
C TRP A 426 9.10 -14.62 -9.02
N ALA A 427 9.33 -13.38 -8.59
CA ALA A 427 9.15 -12.20 -9.45
C ALA A 427 10.12 -12.22 -10.64
N ASP A 428 11.39 -12.59 -10.41
CA ASP A 428 12.43 -12.69 -11.43
C ASP A 428 12.16 -13.85 -12.39
N GLU A 429 11.70 -15.01 -11.88
CA GLU A 429 11.31 -16.17 -12.70
C GLU A 429 10.06 -15.87 -13.55
N THR A 430 9.06 -15.17 -12.99
CA THR A 430 7.83 -14.85 -13.73
C THR A 430 8.07 -13.74 -14.77
N TYR A 431 8.97 -12.79 -14.49
CA TYR A 431 9.38 -11.79 -15.48
C TYR A 431 10.22 -12.42 -16.60
N ALA A 432 11.13 -13.35 -16.29
CA ALA A 432 11.84 -14.12 -17.31
C ALA A 432 10.88 -14.85 -18.24
N LEU A 433 9.78 -15.40 -17.71
CA LEU A 433 8.74 -16.00 -18.54
C LEU A 433 8.01 -14.98 -19.42
N LEU A 434 7.72 -13.76 -18.94
CA LEU A 434 7.16 -12.71 -19.81
C LEU A 434 8.08 -12.38 -20.99
N VAL A 435 9.39 -12.31 -20.72
CA VAL A 435 10.42 -12.11 -21.75
C VAL A 435 10.44 -13.28 -22.73
N GLU A 436 10.36 -14.53 -22.25
CA GLU A 436 10.25 -15.72 -23.10
C GLU A 436 8.98 -15.74 -23.95
N LEU A 437 7.89 -15.14 -23.46
CA LEU A 437 6.63 -14.95 -24.18
C LEU A 437 6.64 -13.72 -25.11
N GLY A 438 7.80 -13.13 -25.36
CA GLY A 438 7.98 -12.05 -26.35
C GLY A 438 7.72 -10.64 -25.84
N VAL A 439 7.57 -10.45 -24.52
CA VAL A 439 7.50 -9.13 -23.87
C VAL A 439 8.90 -8.72 -23.40
N ASP A 440 9.86 -8.68 -24.33
CA ASP A 440 11.30 -8.57 -24.08
C ASP A 440 11.86 -7.16 -24.28
N ASP A 441 11.02 -6.21 -24.72
CA ASP A 441 11.46 -4.88 -25.11
C ASP A 441 11.10 -3.77 -24.12
N ALA A 442 10.58 -4.15 -22.94
CA ALA A 442 10.42 -3.27 -21.79
C ALA A 442 11.78 -2.75 -21.32
N THR A 443 11.90 -1.43 -21.12
CA THR A 443 13.16 -0.81 -20.65
C THR A 443 13.28 -0.81 -19.13
N GLU A 444 12.19 -1.09 -18.42
CA GLU A 444 12.15 -1.23 -16.96
C GLU A 444 11.48 -2.55 -16.57
N ALA A 445 11.86 -3.08 -15.40
CA ALA A 445 11.15 -4.19 -14.80
C ALA A 445 9.76 -3.75 -14.29
N PRO A 446 8.74 -4.62 -14.35
CA PRO A 446 7.42 -4.31 -13.81
C PRO A 446 7.51 -4.06 -12.29
N VAL A 447 6.78 -3.05 -11.81
CA VAL A 447 6.86 -2.58 -10.42
C VAL A 447 6.13 -3.50 -9.45
N ILE A 448 5.10 -4.20 -9.92
CA ILE A 448 4.31 -5.13 -9.11
C ILE A 448 4.03 -6.38 -9.94
N ALA A 449 4.49 -7.53 -9.47
CA ALA A 449 3.94 -8.82 -9.84
C ALA A 449 3.02 -9.26 -8.70
N ALA A 450 1.76 -9.59 -8.96
CA ALA A 450 0.84 -10.09 -7.94
C ALA A 450 0.11 -11.35 -8.44
N PRO A 451 -0.04 -12.39 -7.60
CA PRO A 451 -0.82 -13.55 -7.98
C PRO A 451 -2.29 -13.14 -8.11
N THR A 452 -2.92 -13.55 -9.21
CA THR A 452 -4.38 -13.47 -9.32
C THR A 452 -4.98 -14.69 -8.66
N GLY A 453 -6.09 -14.51 -7.94
CA GLY A 453 -6.82 -15.61 -7.30
C GLY A 453 -7.28 -16.71 -8.28
N GLU A 454 -7.21 -16.45 -9.59
CA GLU A 454 -7.55 -17.37 -10.67
C GLU A 454 -6.34 -17.80 -11.51
N ARG A 455 -5.28 -18.27 -10.84
CA ARG A 455 -4.19 -19.07 -11.49
C ARG A 455 -3.36 -18.30 -12.52
N GLY A 456 -3.25 -16.98 -12.35
CA GLY A 456 -2.41 -16.12 -13.18
C GLY A 456 -1.59 -15.12 -12.36
N TRP A 457 -0.83 -14.28 -13.04
CA TRP A 457 -0.01 -13.22 -12.46
C TRP A 457 -0.30 -11.90 -13.17
N VAL A 458 -0.46 -10.82 -12.41
CA VAL A 458 -0.59 -9.46 -12.95
C VAL A 458 0.74 -8.76 -12.83
N PHE A 459 1.24 -8.26 -13.94
CA PHE A 459 2.38 -7.36 -14.00
C PHE A 459 1.87 -5.96 -14.26
N VAL A 460 2.19 -5.05 -13.35
CA VAL A 460 1.88 -3.62 -13.48
C VAL A 460 3.16 -2.90 -13.88
N PHE A 461 3.14 -2.28 -15.05
CA PHE A 461 4.18 -1.36 -15.48
C PHE A 461 3.78 0.05 -15.03
N ARG A 462 4.74 0.91 -14.68
CA ARG A 462 4.42 2.29 -14.28
C ARG A 462 3.73 2.98 -15.46
N PRO A 463 2.47 3.44 -15.31
CA PRO A 463 1.90 4.31 -16.33
C PRO A 463 2.69 5.64 -16.31
N PRO A 464 2.81 6.34 -17.45
CA PRO A 464 3.38 7.70 -17.48
C PRO A 464 2.63 8.63 -16.52
N GLU A 465 3.32 9.65 -15.98
CA GLU A 465 2.77 10.58 -14.97
C GLU A 465 1.42 11.18 -15.39
N THR A 466 1.27 11.51 -16.68
CA THR A 466 0.01 12.02 -17.27
C THR A 466 -1.18 11.06 -17.10
N VAL A 467 -0.96 9.76 -17.03
CA VAL A 467 -1.99 8.74 -16.78
C VAL A 467 -2.14 8.44 -15.28
N ARG A 468 -1.10 8.66 -14.48
CA ARG A 468 -1.13 8.50 -13.02
C ARG A 468 -2.07 9.52 -12.37
N ASP A 469 -2.01 10.77 -12.82
CA ASP A 469 -2.89 11.85 -12.35
C ASP A 469 -4.37 11.59 -12.72
N LEU A 470 -4.61 10.90 -13.84
CA LEU A 470 -5.95 10.46 -14.25
C LEU A 470 -6.50 9.30 -13.40
N LEU A 471 -5.61 8.44 -12.88
CA LEU A 471 -5.98 7.26 -12.09
C LEU A 471 -6.04 7.53 -10.58
N ALA A 472 -5.49 8.65 -10.11
CA ALA A 472 -5.62 9.10 -8.72
C ALA A 472 -7.03 9.65 -8.47
N GLU A 473 -7.64 9.28 -7.34
CA GLU A 473 -8.77 10.06 -6.82
C GLU A 473 -8.30 11.49 -6.50
N PRO A 474 -9.14 12.52 -6.67
CA PRO A 474 -8.72 13.91 -6.52
C PRO A 474 -8.11 14.15 -5.13
N HIS A 475 -6.80 14.40 -5.10
CA HIS A 475 -6.12 14.90 -3.92
C HIS A 475 -6.62 16.33 -3.63
N PRO A 476 -7.06 16.65 -2.40
CA PRO A 476 -7.70 17.94 -2.08
C PRO A 476 -6.72 19.12 -1.96
N PHE A 477 -5.58 19.09 -2.65
CA PHE A 477 -4.55 20.12 -2.60
C PHE A 477 -4.30 20.85 -3.93
N GLU A 478 -5.26 20.84 -4.86
CA GLU A 478 -5.24 21.76 -6.00
C GLU A 478 -5.87 23.11 -5.64
N GLY A 479 -5.04 23.95 -5.02
CA GLY A 479 -5.32 25.35 -4.81
C GLY A 479 -4.04 26.18 -4.92
N MET A 480 -3.89 26.86 -6.07
CA MET A 480 -2.89 27.90 -6.37
C MET A 480 -1.43 27.46 -6.64
N LEU A 481 -1.21 26.72 -7.71
CA LEU A 481 0.01 26.90 -8.52
C LEU A 481 -0.44 27.12 -9.97
N THR A 482 0.07 28.16 -10.62
CA THR A 482 -0.20 28.35 -12.05
C THR A 482 0.65 27.37 -12.84
N GLU A 483 0.19 26.92 -14.01
CA GLU A 483 0.92 25.99 -14.89
C GLU A 483 2.34 26.47 -15.27
N ALA A 484 2.63 27.77 -15.05
CA ALA A 484 3.95 28.38 -15.18
C ALA A 484 4.93 28.07 -14.02
N ASP A 485 4.46 27.49 -12.91
CA ASP A 485 5.23 27.24 -11.70
C ASP A 485 5.64 25.78 -11.50
N VAL A 486 5.20 24.85 -12.37
CA VAL A 486 5.64 23.45 -12.32
C VAL A 486 7.08 23.37 -12.84
N PRO A 487 8.08 23.06 -11.99
CA PRO A 487 9.45 22.98 -12.44
C PRO A 487 9.57 21.86 -13.49
N ARG A 488 10.14 22.18 -14.65
CA ARG A 488 10.48 21.14 -15.63
C ARG A 488 11.51 20.20 -15.02
N THR A 489 11.33 18.89 -15.23
CA THR A 489 12.32 17.89 -14.82
C THR A 489 13.67 18.19 -15.48
N PRO A 490 14.76 18.32 -14.72
CA PRO A 490 16.07 18.62 -15.28
C PRO A 490 16.53 17.45 -16.14
N THR A 491 17.00 17.74 -17.35
CA THR A 491 17.49 16.72 -18.30
C THR A 491 19.00 16.56 -18.23
N THR A 492 19.70 17.50 -17.59
CA THR A 492 21.14 17.48 -17.39
C THR A 492 21.52 17.77 -15.94
N PHE A 493 22.69 17.28 -15.53
CA PHE A 493 23.23 17.57 -14.19
C PHE A 493 23.57 19.05 -13.99
N ALA A 494 23.84 19.79 -15.07
CA ALA A 494 24.07 21.24 -15.03
C ALA A 494 22.77 22.00 -14.73
N GLU A 495 21.66 21.59 -15.34
CA GLU A 495 20.32 22.13 -15.04
C GLU A 495 19.93 21.82 -13.58
N LEU A 496 20.07 20.57 -13.15
CA LEU A 496 19.80 20.16 -11.77
C LEU A 496 20.60 21.01 -10.77
N ARG A 497 21.91 21.19 -11.02
CA ARG A 497 22.76 22.02 -10.15
C ARG A 497 22.24 23.46 -10.09
N HIS A 498 21.91 24.04 -11.24
CA HIS A 498 21.39 25.41 -11.29
C HIS A 498 20.09 25.54 -10.48
N ASP A 499 19.19 24.57 -10.61
CA ASP A 499 17.94 24.54 -9.86
C ASP A 499 18.18 24.38 -8.36
N TRP A 500 19.05 23.45 -7.95
CA TRP A 500 19.39 23.25 -6.54
C TRP A 500 20.07 24.48 -5.93
N GLN A 501 20.91 25.20 -6.69
CA GLN A 501 21.50 26.46 -6.24
C GLN A 501 20.44 27.53 -6.00
N ARG A 502 19.50 27.68 -6.94
CA ARG A 502 18.38 28.63 -6.83
C ARG A 502 17.48 28.29 -5.63
N VAL A 503 17.15 27.01 -5.45
CA VAL A 503 16.33 26.53 -4.34
C VAL A 503 17.02 26.71 -2.98
N ALA A 504 18.32 26.41 -2.89
CA ALA A 504 19.09 26.63 -1.67
C ALA A 504 19.16 28.12 -1.31
N GLU A 505 19.35 29.02 -2.28
CA GLU A 505 19.37 30.46 -2.04
C GLU A 505 18.00 30.99 -1.60
N ALA A 506 16.92 30.54 -2.26
CA ALA A 506 15.55 30.86 -1.86
C ALA A 506 15.23 30.38 -0.43
N ALA A 507 15.70 29.19 -0.05
CA ALA A 507 15.53 28.65 1.30
C ALA A 507 16.27 29.47 2.36
N ARG A 508 17.54 29.83 2.10
CA ARG A 508 18.36 30.63 3.02
C ARG A 508 17.77 32.04 3.22
N THR A 509 17.30 32.67 2.14
CA THR A 509 16.68 34.00 2.18
C THR A 509 15.30 34.01 2.85
N SER A 510 14.58 32.88 2.84
CA SER A 510 13.29 32.70 3.52
C SER A 510 13.41 32.23 4.98
N SER A 511 14.58 32.36 5.60
CA SER A 511 14.89 31.96 6.99
C SER A 511 15.02 30.44 7.25
N ARG A 512 15.00 29.57 6.23
CA ARG A 512 15.38 28.16 6.37
C ARG A 512 16.89 28.01 6.14
N ALA A 513 17.68 28.40 7.13
CA ALA A 513 19.14 28.29 7.07
C ALA A 513 19.65 26.84 7.26
N THR A 514 18.85 25.98 7.88
CA THR A 514 19.19 24.58 8.21
C THR A 514 18.04 23.64 7.90
N GLY A 515 18.35 22.46 7.38
CA GLY A 515 17.48 21.28 7.34
C GLY A 515 17.80 20.28 8.47
N MET A 516 17.25 19.09 8.38
CA MET A 516 17.36 18.02 9.38
C MET A 516 18.81 17.57 9.61
N HIS A 517 19.64 17.58 8.57
CA HIS A 517 21.01 17.05 8.59
C HIS A 517 22.10 18.12 8.53
N GLY A 518 21.73 19.41 8.62
CA GLY A 518 22.69 20.52 8.66
C GLY A 518 22.24 21.74 7.82
N PRO A 519 23.17 22.59 7.38
CA PRO A 519 22.86 23.76 6.56
C PRO A 519 22.14 23.40 5.26
N VAL A 520 21.26 24.27 4.77
CA VAL A 520 20.64 24.06 3.45
C VAL A 520 21.67 24.25 2.34
N GLY A 521 21.69 23.32 1.39
CA GLY A 521 22.59 23.28 0.23
C GLY A 521 23.84 22.43 0.44
N LEU A 522 23.89 21.57 1.45
CA LEU A 522 24.99 20.61 1.67
C LEU A 522 25.25 19.72 0.45
N MET A 523 24.19 19.29 -0.24
CA MET A 523 24.36 18.41 -1.37
C MET A 523 25.04 19.08 -2.56
N LEU A 524 24.97 20.42 -2.66
CA LEU A 524 25.67 21.19 -3.70
C LEU A 524 27.19 20.98 -3.65
N ASP A 525 27.74 20.79 -2.45
CA ASP A 525 29.18 20.64 -2.25
C ASP A 525 29.69 19.28 -2.75
N VAL A 526 28.84 18.24 -2.72
CA VAL A 526 29.18 16.89 -3.19
C VAL A 526 28.70 16.57 -4.61
N LEU A 527 27.90 17.44 -5.24
CA LEU A 527 27.36 17.20 -6.59
C LEU A 527 28.45 16.84 -7.61
N ASN A 528 29.62 17.49 -7.57
CA ASN A 528 30.72 17.16 -8.48
C ASN A 528 31.20 15.70 -8.33
N ALA A 529 31.23 15.19 -7.09
CA ALA A 529 31.63 13.81 -6.82
C ALA A 529 30.56 12.80 -7.29
N LEU A 530 29.27 13.18 -7.20
CA LEU A 530 28.13 12.33 -7.55
C LEU A 530 27.73 12.39 -9.03
N ALA A 531 28.18 13.39 -9.77
CA ALA A 531 27.80 13.58 -11.18
C ALA A 531 28.01 12.34 -12.07
N PRO A 532 29.13 11.58 -11.97
CA PRO A 532 29.35 10.39 -12.81
C PRO A 532 28.34 9.26 -12.55
N THR A 533 27.82 9.20 -11.32
CA THR A 533 26.94 8.13 -10.81
C THR A 533 25.46 8.51 -10.84
N ALA A 534 25.14 9.75 -11.22
CA ALA A 534 23.77 10.25 -11.21
C ALA A 534 22.92 9.57 -12.31
N ARG A 535 21.76 9.07 -11.94
CA ARG A 535 20.71 8.48 -12.79
C ARG A 535 19.36 9.07 -12.39
N ASP A 536 18.39 8.98 -13.29
CA ASP A 536 16.98 9.32 -13.03
C ASP A 536 16.81 10.69 -12.33
N LEU A 537 17.28 11.75 -13.00
CA LEU A 537 17.24 13.10 -12.45
C LEU A 537 15.79 13.55 -12.24
N ALA A 538 15.47 13.97 -11.02
CA ALA A 538 14.23 14.63 -10.64
C ALA A 538 14.53 16.05 -10.13
N HIS A 539 13.48 16.86 -9.98
CA HIS A 539 13.62 18.25 -9.53
C HIS A 539 14.29 18.37 -8.14
N ASP A 540 14.02 17.44 -7.23
CA ASP A 540 14.46 17.46 -5.84
C ASP A 540 15.38 16.28 -5.46
N SER A 541 15.69 15.39 -6.40
CA SER A 541 16.44 14.17 -6.11
C SER A 541 17.05 13.53 -7.36
N PHE A 542 17.96 12.58 -7.17
CA PHE A 542 18.43 11.69 -8.24
C PHE A 542 18.97 10.38 -7.66
N VAL A 543 18.94 9.33 -8.45
CA VAL A 543 19.50 8.02 -8.09
C VAL A 543 21.02 8.08 -8.20
N VAL A 544 21.72 7.61 -7.17
CA VAL A 544 23.16 7.39 -7.18
C VAL A 544 23.39 5.93 -7.50
N ASP A 545 24.05 5.61 -8.61
CA ASP A 545 24.36 4.24 -8.99
C ASP A 545 25.84 4.05 -9.31
N GLY A 546 26.47 3.11 -8.60
CA GLY A 546 27.84 2.69 -8.86
C GLY A 546 28.92 3.64 -8.33
N LEU A 547 28.68 4.29 -7.19
CA LEU A 547 29.68 5.15 -6.53
C LEU A 547 30.86 4.33 -6.03
N THR A 548 32.08 4.72 -6.43
CA THR A 548 33.32 3.98 -6.16
C THR A 548 34.30 4.75 -5.27
N GLY A 549 35.42 4.14 -4.91
CA GLY A 549 36.38 4.68 -3.93
C GLY A 549 36.82 6.15 -4.14
N PRO A 550 37.18 6.60 -5.36
CA PRO A 550 37.54 7.99 -5.60
C PRO A 550 36.40 8.99 -5.32
N GLU A 551 35.18 8.66 -5.73
CA GLU A 551 33.99 9.47 -5.44
C GLU A 551 33.65 9.43 -3.94
N ALA A 552 33.70 8.23 -3.33
CA ALA A 552 33.43 8.01 -1.91
C ALA A 552 34.35 8.84 -1.00
N SER A 553 35.65 8.88 -1.32
CA SER A 553 36.64 9.66 -0.56
C SER A 553 36.31 11.15 -0.58
N ARG A 554 35.93 11.70 -1.76
CA ARG A 554 35.54 13.11 -1.86
C ARG A 554 34.26 13.40 -1.07
N VAL A 555 33.31 12.48 -1.08
CA VAL A 555 32.06 12.63 -0.31
C VAL A 555 32.35 12.60 1.20
N LEU A 556 33.21 11.68 1.67
CA LEU A 556 33.68 11.61 3.06
C LEU A 556 34.36 12.90 3.53
N ASP A 557 35.20 13.49 2.68
CA ASP A 557 35.94 14.71 3.01
C ASP A 557 35.04 15.97 3.03
N THR A 558 33.85 15.90 2.42
CA THR A 558 32.97 17.05 2.20
C THR A 558 31.77 17.06 3.15
N LEU A 559 31.12 15.91 3.37
CA LEU A 559 29.89 15.87 4.17
C LEU A 559 30.18 16.04 5.67
N PRO A 560 29.28 16.73 6.41
CA PRO A 560 29.43 16.90 7.85
C PRO A 560 29.25 15.56 8.58
N SER A 561 29.89 15.43 9.74
CA SER A 561 29.83 14.19 10.54
C SER A 561 28.41 13.77 10.89
N GLY A 562 27.52 14.72 11.21
CA GLY A 562 26.12 14.42 11.52
C GLY A 562 25.34 13.72 10.39
N MET A 563 25.70 13.96 9.12
CA MET A 563 25.11 13.25 7.98
C MET A 563 25.81 11.91 7.73
N LEU A 564 27.14 11.87 7.89
CA LEU A 564 27.93 10.65 7.75
C LEU A 564 27.55 9.59 8.81
N ASP A 565 27.27 10.01 10.04
CA ASP A 565 27.00 9.14 11.18
C ASP A 565 25.50 8.81 11.34
N ALA A 566 24.64 9.36 10.49
CA ALA A 566 23.22 9.05 10.50
C ALA A 566 22.95 7.66 9.88
N HIS A 567 22.02 6.92 10.49
CA HIS A 567 21.42 5.74 9.88
C HIS A 567 20.23 6.15 9.02
N ASP A 568 20.12 5.52 7.85
CA ASP A 568 18.87 5.47 7.10
C ASP A 568 18.26 4.09 7.30
N GLY A 569 17.11 4.04 7.99
CA GLY A 569 16.47 2.80 8.38
C GLY A 569 17.37 1.90 9.25
N ASP A 570 17.40 0.61 8.91
CA ASP A 570 18.20 -0.42 9.59
C ASP A 570 19.58 -0.67 8.92
N GLY A 571 19.91 0.09 7.87
CA GLY A 571 21.14 -0.03 7.09
C GLY A 571 22.41 0.47 7.81
N PRO A 572 23.59 0.30 7.18
CA PRO A 572 24.84 0.86 7.69
C PRO A 572 24.80 2.38 7.68
N THR A 573 25.67 3.02 8.48
CA THR A 573 25.83 4.47 8.34
C THR A 573 26.43 4.82 6.99
N LEU A 574 26.13 6.03 6.49
CA LEU A 574 26.73 6.55 5.27
C LEU A 574 28.26 6.55 5.36
N ARG A 575 28.82 6.84 6.55
CA ARG A 575 30.26 6.78 6.81
C ARG A 575 30.82 5.40 6.49
N ARG A 576 30.28 4.33 7.07
CA ARG A 576 30.84 2.98 6.90
C ARG A 576 30.74 2.49 5.46
N ALA A 577 29.61 2.77 4.81
CA ALA A 577 29.47 2.45 3.39
C ALA A 577 30.53 3.15 2.53
N LEU A 578 30.74 4.46 2.73
CA LEU A 578 31.75 5.23 1.99
C LEU A 578 33.18 4.83 2.34
N GLU A 579 33.48 4.57 3.61
CA GLU A 579 34.80 4.10 4.06
C GLU A 579 35.15 2.75 3.42
N ALA A 580 34.19 1.82 3.36
CA ALA A 580 34.37 0.54 2.68
C ALA A 580 34.62 0.72 1.18
N ALA A 581 33.88 1.61 0.51
CA ALA A 581 34.10 1.95 -0.90
C ALA A 581 35.49 2.57 -1.15
N ALA A 582 35.92 3.48 -0.27
CA ALA A 582 37.22 4.14 -0.33
C ALA A 582 38.39 3.16 -0.07
N ALA A 583 38.23 2.24 0.88
CA ALA A 583 39.24 1.24 1.24
C ALA A 583 39.38 0.13 0.18
N HIS A 584 38.33 -0.13 -0.60
CA HIS A 584 38.28 -1.20 -1.61
C HIS A 584 37.93 -0.65 -3.00
N PRO A 585 38.78 0.20 -3.60
CA PRO A 585 38.51 0.82 -4.90
C PRO A 585 38.37 -0.25 -6.00
N GLY A 586 37.26 -0.20 -6.74
CA GLY A 586 36.92 -1.18 -7.79
C GLY A 586 36.21 -2.44 -7.28
N GLY A 587 36.38 -2.79 -6.00
CA GLY A 587 35.75 -3.94 -5.36
C GLY A 587 34.42 -3.62 -4.67
N VAL A 588 34.25 -2.43 -4.10
CA VAL A 588 33.00 -2.01 -3.47
C VAL A 588 32.37 -0.86 -4.25
N ARG A 589 31.06 -0.98 -4.53
CA ARG A 589 30.24 0.04 -5.20
C ARG A 589 28.99 0.32 -4.38
N LEU A 590 28.60 1.58 -4.30
CA LEU A 590 27.41 2.02 -3.56
C LEU A 590 26.34 2.53 -4.50
N SER A 591 25.08 2.24 -4.17
CA SER A 591 23.92 2.84 -4.82
C SER A 591 22.92 3.33 -3.77
N GLY A 592 22.08 4.28 -4.14
CA GLY A 592 21.07 4.89 -3.27
C GLY A 592 20.49 6.18 -3.86
N LEU A 593 20.19 7.16 -3.01
CA LEU A 593 19.45 8.36 -3.38
C LEU A 593 20.12 9.65 -2.86
N ALA A 594 20.24 10.64 -3.72
CA ALA A 594 20.62 12.00 -3.34
C ALA A 594 19.38 12.89 -3.32
N ILE A 595 19.12 13.56 -2.18
CA ILE A 595 17.97 14.44 -1.95
C ILE A 595 18.47 15.88 -1.84
N GLY A 596 17.91 16.76 -2.66
CA GLY A 596 18.35 18.14 -2.81
C GLY A 596 17.81 19.13 -1.77
N PRO A 597 18.26 20.39 -1.84
CA PRO A 597 17.98 21.42 -0.84
C PRO A 597 16.53 21.87 -0.77
N GLY A 598 15.66 21.45 -1.70
CA GLY A 598 14.23 21.76 -1.67
C GLY A 598 13.49 21.10 -0.52
N ARG A 599 14.06 20.02 0.05
CA ARG A 599 13.44 19.25 1.12
C ARG A 599 14.08 19.55 2.47
N GLU A 600 13.32 19.32 3.54
CA GLU A 600 13.82 19.45 4.92
C GLU A 600 14.82 18.34 5.26
N ASP A 601 14.73 17.20 4.58
CA ASP A 601 15.56 16.03 4.74
C ASP A 601 16.64 15.90 3.66
N GLU A 602 17.18 17.03 3.17
CA GLU A 602 18.35 17.07 2.27
C GLU A 602 19.48 16.17 2.78
N ARG A 603 19.84 15.12 2.02
CA ARG A 603 20.84 14.11 2.40
C ARG A 603 21.28 13.22 1.24
N LEU A 604 22.35 12.47 1.47
CA LEU A 604 22.76 11.32 0.65
C LEU A 604 22.43 10.03 1.41
N LEU A 605 21.82 9.08 0.71
CA LEU A 605 21.43 7.77 1.22
C LEU A 605 22.16 6.69 0.44
N VAL A 606 22.53 5.61 1.14
CA VAL A 606 23.05 4.39 0.53
C VAL A 606 22.21 3.24 1.03
N ASP A 607 21.39 2.69 0.15
CA ASP A 607 20.53 1.53 0.42
C ASP A 607 21.16 0.23 -0.09
N THR A 608 22.21 0.35 -0.94
CA THR A 608 22.79 -0.78 -1.65
C THR A 608 24.31 -0.77 -1.57
N VAL A 609 24.89 -1.90 -1.16
CA VAL A 609 26.33 -2.16 -1.25
C VAL A 609 26.57 -3.36 -2.16
N ALA A 610 27.31 -3.14 -3.25
CA ALA A 610 27.75 -4.19 -4.16
C ALA A 610 29.24 -4.47 -3.98
N VAL A 611 29.58 -5.74 -3.75
CA VAL A 611 30.97 -6.21 -3.62
C VAL A 611 31.31 -7.14 -4.78
N ALA A 612 32.19 -6.66 -5.66
CA ALA A 612 32.75 -7.39 -6.78
C ALA A 612 34.19 -7.84 -6.46
N GLU A 613 34.65 -8.87 -7.20
CA GLU A 613 36.05 -9.32 -7.21
C GLU A 613 36.62 -9.81 -5.86
N ASP A 614 35.78 -10.01 -4.84
CA ASP A 614 36.20 -10.56 -3.55
C ASP A 614 36.31 -12.10 -3.60
N ASP A 615 37.50 -12.63 -3.29
CA ASP A 615 37.81 -14.06 -3.38
C ASP A 615 36.95 -14.94 -2.47
N VAL A 616 36.51 -14.42 -1.31
CA VAL A 616 35.66 -15.15 -0.38
C VAL A 616 34.25 -15.21 -0.95
N LEU A 617 33.68 -14.06 -1.31
CA LEU A 617 32.33 -13.94 -1.87
C LEU A 617 32.18 -14.73 -3.18
N ARG A 618 33.23 -14.80 -4.02
CA ARG A 618 33.22 -15.59 -5.26
C ARG A 618 33.06 -17.09 -5.02
N ARG A 619 33.41 -17.60 -3.85
CA ARG A 619 33.26 -19.03 -3.51
C ARG A 619 31.88 -19.36 -2.92
N LEU A 620 31.14 -18.35 -2.46
CA LEU A 620 29.85 -18.54 -1.80
C LEU A 620 28.72 -18.74 -2.80
N GLY A 621 27.93 -19.80 -2.62
CA GLY A 621 26.69 -20.00 -3.39
C GLY A 621 25.59 -19.00 -3.00
N PRO A 622 24.56 -18.80 -3.84
CA PRO A 622 23.46 -17.87 -3.56
C PRO A 622 22.68 -18.20 -2.26
N ARG A 623 22.76 -19.46 -1.79
CA ARG A 623 22.15 -19.89 -0.51
C ARG A 623 22.98 -19.53 0.74
N GLN A 624 24.16 -18.95 0.56
CA GLN A 624 25.08 -18.60 1.64
C GLN A 624 25.04 -17.10 1.96
N ALA A 625 23.87 -16.48 1.86
CA ALA A 625 23.64 -15.06 2.15
C ALA A 625 24.20 -14.63 3.53
N LYS A 626 24.06 -15.48 4.55
CA LYS A 626 24.59 -15.20 5.90
C LYS A 626 26.12 -15.12 5.93
N ASP A 627 26.80 -16.02 5.22
CA ASP A 627 28.27 -16.01 5.11
C ASP A 627 28.73 -14.82 4.27
N ALA A 628 27.97 -14.47 3.24
CA ALA A 628 28.24 -13.31 2.39
C ALA A 628 28.12 -12.00 3.18
N TYR A 629 27.10 -11.87 4.02
CA TYR A 629 26.94 -10.72 4.90
C TYR A 629 28.04 -10.66 5.97
N ALA A 630 28.44 -11.78 6.56
CA ALA A 630 29.59 -11.81 7.47
C ALA A 630 30.88 -11.34 6.79
N ARG A 631 31.06 -11.65 5.50
CA ARG A 631 32.18 -11.13 4.70
C ARG A 631 32.05 -9.62 4.44
N LEU A 632 30.85 -9.10 4.18
CA LEU A 632 30.61 -7.66 4.06
C LEU A 632 30.98 -6.91 5.35
N VAL A 633 30.60 -7.44 6.52
CA VAL A 633 31.01 -6.91 7.82
C VAL A 633 32.54 -6.87 7.94
N ALA A 634 33.22 -7.94 7.53
CA ALA A 634 34.69 -7.99 7.53
C ALA A 634 35.37 -7.05 6.51
N ILE A 635 34.62 -6.50 5.54
CA ILE A 635 35.07 -5.47 4.59
C ILE A 635 34.92 -4.06 5.18
N GLY A 636 34.25 -3.91 6.33
CA GLY A 636 34.15 -2.65 7.08
C GLY A 636 32.74 -2.05 7.14
N VAL A 637 31.72 -2.75 6.64
CA VAL A 637 30.31 -2.35 6.77
C VAL A 637 29.70 -3.09 7.97
N ASP A 638 30.11 -2.69 9.17
CA ASP A 638 29.93 -3.45 10.42
C ASP A 638 28.98 -2.80 11.44
N ASP A 639 28.35 -1.68 11.08
CA ASP A 639 27.49 -0.91 11.98
C ASP A 639 26.01 -0.93 11.61
N ALA A 640 25.61 -1.67 10.58
CA ALA A 640 24.20 -1.81 10.22
C ALA A 640 23.39 -2.32 11.42
N ALA A 641 22.26 -1.67 11.71
CA ALA A 641 21.41 -2.03 12.84
C ALA A 641 20.79 -3.43 12.66
N ARG A 642 20.59 -3.86 11.41
CA ARG A 642 20.17 -5.23 11.05
C ARG A 642 20.90 -5.76 9.81
N PRO A 643 20.90 -7.10 9.61
CA PRO A 643 21.28 -7.69 8.34
C PRO A 643 20.45 -7.15 7.17
N PRO A 644 20.97 -7.16 5.93
CA PRO A 644 20.25 -6.69 4.75
C PRO A 644 18.99 -7.49 4.50
N ASP A 645 17.93 -6.81 4.06
CA ASP A 645 16.66 -7.41 3.63
C ASP A 645 16.86 -8.34 2.44
N ARG A 646 17.81 -7.99 1.56
CA ARG A 646 18.20 -8.84 0.43
C ARG A 646 19.72 -8.91 0.29
N ALA A 647 20.24 -10.14 0.26
CA ALA A 647 21.60 -10.43 -0.18
C ALA A 647 21.52 -11.36 -1.40
N SER A 648 21.96 -10.88 -2.55
CA SER A 648 21.86 -11.61 -3.81
C SER A 648 23.18 -11.64 -4.54
N ARG A 649 23.36 -12.65 -5.39
CA ARG A 649 24.55 -12.81 -6.23
C ARG A 649 24.18 -12.58 -7.69
N SER A 650 24.98 -11.79 -8.39
CA SER A 650 24.83 -11.55 -9.82
C SER A 650 24.89 -12.86 -10.63
N ARG A 651 24.23 -12.90 -11.80
CA ARG A 651 24.15 -14.10 -12.64
C ARG A 651 25.51 -14.58 -13.14
N ASP A 652 26.40 -13.64 -13.45
CA ASP A 652 27.79 -13.89 -13.85
C ASP A 652 28.68 -14.34 -12.68
N ARG A 653 28.12 -14.37 -11.45
CA ARG A 653 28.76 -14.83 -10.22
C ARG A 653 29.94 -13.97 -9.79
N THR A 654 30.06 -12.75 -10.28
CA THR A 654 31.19 -11.85 -9.96
C THR A 654 30.90 -10.93 -8.78
N THR A 655 29.63 -10.65 -8.51
CA THR A 655 29.21 -9.58 -7.60
C THR A 655 28.16 -10.09 -6.62
N TRP A 656 28.28 -9.68 -5.36
CA TRP A 656 27.22 -9.78 -4.37
C TRP A 656 26.65 -8.40 -4.09
N THR A 657 25.33 -8.31 -4.01
CA THR A 657 24.59 -7.09 -3.71
C THR A 657 23.83 -7.28 -2.42
N PHE A 658 23.99 -6.33 -1.51
CA PHE A 658 23.32 -6.26 -0.23
C PHE A 658 22.45 -5.01 -0.22
N TRP A 659 21.17 -5.17 0.09
CA TRP A 659 20.16 -4.12 0.04
C TRP A 659 19.37 -4.04 1.35
N TRP A 660 19.08 -2.82 1.78
CA TRP A 660 18.27 -2.47 2.94
C TRP A 660 17.13 -1.54 2.51
N ASP A 661 15.95 -1.70 3.12
CA ASP A 661 14.76 -0.83 2.92
C ASP A 661 14.66 0.32 3.95
#